data_AF-A0A2E7CM01-F1
#
_entry.id   AF-A0A2E7CM01-F1
#
_cell.length_a   1.000
_cell.length_b   1.000
_cell.length_c   1.000
_cell.angle_alpha   90.00
_cell.angle_beta   90.00
_cell.angle_gamma   90.00
#
_symmetry.space_group_name_H-M   'P 1'
#
loop_
_entity.id
_entity.type
_entity.pdbx_description
1 polymer ?
#
loop_
_entity_poly.entity_id
_entity_poly.type
_entity_poly.pdbx_seq_one_letter_code
_entity_poly.pdbx_strand_id
1 'polypeptide(L)'
;MLTLIFCSHNAFAVPVQLAQQGRILDSLGTPLVGNQTFTFGLYESSTASDPLWEETLGISVNNGYYSTVLGSNGLNPIDSDLLLNNNLFLEVSVNNTTLEPRQALSSAPYARASEFARNVEGGIVNGAELSVNGVLVVDGNGSWVGPTIATEWGQISSIPSDLADGDDVLTEAQVEGYITNSPLSLSEGTTIAGQAVVTNGGCSDGELLVYSLSAQNWACGTDQNDTLTALEVQAMVEAVGGLALSTGVTVGGSPVLTEATLSWSSIPDVPSDLADGDDLGINIECQDGEILTMDNSNWTCSPFSTLLDSDNDGVLQWNDCDDSDSNIGSNTEDGDCDGVLTADDCDDDDANSLTVAEDGDCDSILTADDCDDNDASSTILATDADCDTVLTADDCDDNDANSTTLATDADCDTVLTADDCDDSDANSTTVATDADCDGVLTADDCNDSDPLSSSNNGQSTSCAGQTCLSILDDGNSTGDGLYYIDPQGGSPFQAYCDMTTDGGGWTLISSWDIAHRSTYYKAPFATVDQPANQDSHNWDNYRLSKARIDPLLSDATRLHARCHRNYGDSGNDYLFADIVLLQDNYGGYTTNSSTSNPHNMSCKVRGYSCSDYNFRWWNIDGGNSWHSGFDVSGTLPNATSSEDSFSWHDCVLNTSHLCHSSAGEIVWMVR
;
A
#
# COMPACT_ATOMS: atom_id res chain seq x y z
N MET A 1 28.43 3.63 -52.77
CA MET A 1 27.82 2.36 -52.30
C MET A 1 28.09 2.33 -50.81
N LEU A 2 27.06 2.59 -50.00
CA LEU A 2 27.19 2.76 -48.55
C LEU A 2 26.53 1.54 -47.90
N THR A 3 27.32 0.72 -47.21
CA THR A 3 26.83 -0.49 -46.56
C THR A 3 26.53 -0.19 -45.11
N LEU A 4 25.25 -0.22 -44.71
CA LEU A 4 24.88 -0.22 -43.30
C LEU A 4 25.16 -1.61 -42.72
N ILE A 5 25.89 -1.67 -41.62
CA ILE A 5 26.03 -2.87 -40.78
C ILE A 5 25.10 -2.65 -39.59
N PHE A 6 24.04 -3.46 -39.48
CA PHE A 6 23.24 -3.54 -38.26
C PHE A 6 24.03 -4.33 -37.21
N CYS A 7 24.38 -3.67 -36.10
CA CYS A 7 24.91 -4.34 -34.93
C CYS A 7 23.72 -4.74 -34.04
N SER A 8 23.23 -5.97 -34.22
CA SER A 8 22.26 -6.57 -33.31
C SER A 8 22.88 -6.69 -31.93
N HIS A 9 22.41 -5.91 -30.97
CA HIS A 9 22.73 -6.13 -29.57
C HIS A 9 21.90 -7.32 -29.11
N ASN A 10 22.56 -8.41 -28.70
CA ASN A 10 21.90 -9.39 -27.85
C ASN A 10 21.68 -8.70 -26.50
N ALA A 11 20.42 -8.59 -26.08
CA ALA A 11 20.14 -8.40 -24.66
C ALA A 11 20.63 -9.66 -23.96
N PHE A 12 21.70 -9.55 -23.17
CA PHE A 12 22.05 -10.58 -22.22
C PHE A 12 21.14 -10.39 -21.01
N ALA A 13 20.34 -11.41 -20.69
CA ALA A 13 19.60 -11.46 -19.43
C ALA A 13 20.58 -11.23 -18.26
N VAL A 14 20.11 -10.59 -17.20
CA VAL A 14 20.93 -10.37 -16.00
C VAL A 14 21.25 -11.76 -15.42
N PRO A 15 22.54 -12.14 -15.26
CA PRO A 15 22.91 -13.44 -14.72
C PRO A 15 22.26 -13.65 -13.35
N VAL A 16 21.60 -14.78 -13.14
CA VAL A 16 21.00 -15.07 -11.84
C VAL A 16 22.13 -15.33 -10.84
N GLN A 17 22.05 -14.66 -9.70
CA GLN A 17 23.03 -14.76 -8.62
C GLN A 17 22.35 -15.26 -7.35
N LEU A 18 22.93 -16.27 -6.73
CA LEU A 18 22.41 -16.89 -5.52
C LEU A 18 23.35 -16.61 -4.35
N ALA A 19 22.89 -15.80 -3.39
CA ALA A 19 23.59 -15.63 -2.13
C ALA A 19 23.54 -16.94 -1.33
N GLN A 20 24.69 -17.40 -0.85
CA GLN A 20 24.81 -18.63 -0.06
C GLN A 20 25.68 -18.39 1.17
N GLN A 21 25.17 -18.78 2.33
CA GLN A 21 25.83 -18.60 3.62
C GLN A 21 25.60 -19.80 4.54
N GLY A 22 26.44 -19.95 5.56
CA GLY A 22 26.25 -21.00 6.55
C GLY A 22 27.39 -21.09 7.55
N ARG A 23 27.33 -22.11 8.42
CA ARG A 23 28.36 -22.39 9.43
C ARG A 23 28.88 -23.81 9.29
N ILE A 24 30.18 -23.97 9.09
CA ILE A 24 30.85 -25.27 8.94
C ILE A 24 31.68 -25.60 10.20
N LEU A 25 31.45 -26.79 10.74
CA LEU A 25 32.20 -27.39 11.84
C LEU A 25 32.94 -28.64 11.34
N ASP A 26 34.03 -29.01 12.01
CA ASP A 26 34.70 -30.30 11.80
C ASP A 26 33.96 -31.46 12.49
N SER A 27 34.45 -32.69 12.32
CA SER A 27 33.88 -33.90 12.92
C SER A 27 33.97 -33.97 14.46
N LEU A 28 34.63 -33.00 15.10
CA LEU A 28 34.70 -32.84 16.55
C LEU A 28 33.83 -31.66 17.04
N GLY A 29 33.11 -30.97 16.14
CA GLY A 29 32.30 -29.80 16.43
C GLY A 29 33.10 -28.48 16.49
N THR A 30 34.37 -28.49 16.10
CA THR A 30 35.22 -27.29 16.09
C THR A 30 34.92 -26.44 14.86
N PRO A 31 34.67 -25.12 14.97
CA PRO A 31 34.42 -24.28 13.81
C PRO A 31 35.66 -24.15 12.91
N LEU A 32 35.47 -24.28 11.59
CA LEU A 32 36.56 -24.05 10.63
C LEU A 32 36.95 -22.57 10.57
N VAL A 33 38.22 -22.29 10.25
CA VAL A 33 38.77 -20.92 10.17
C VAL A 33 39.75 -20.78 9.01
N GLY A 34 39.88 -19.56 8.47
CA GLY A 34 40.75 -19.25 7.34
C GLY A 34 40.17 -19.65 5.99
N ASN A 35 40.97 -19.55 4.93
CA ASN A 35 40.51 -19.82 3.56
C ASN A 35 40.31 -21.32 3.31
N GLN A 36 39.08 -21.71 3.00
CA GLN A 36 38.68 -23.08 2.67
C GLN A 36 38.25 -23.16 1.20
N THR A 37 38.36 -24.33 0.58
CA THR A 37 37.84 -24.54 -0.78
C THR A 37 36.44 -25.13 -0.70
N PHE A 38 35.46 -24.44 -1.26
CA PHE A 38 34.09 -24.89 -1.39
C PHE A 38 33.77 -25.20 -2.84
N THR A 39 33.06 -26.30 -3.09
CA THR A 39 32.41 -26.60 -4.36
C THR A 39 30.91 -26.67 -4.12
N PHE A 40 30.14 -25.96 -4.94
CA PHE A 40 28.68 -25.91 -4.89
C PHE A 40 28.14 -26.53 -6.17
N GLY A 41 27.25 -27.52 -6.05
CA GLY A 41 26.63 -28.20 -7.19
C GLY A 41 25.10 -28.10 -7.13
N LEU A 42 24.45 -27.80 -8.26
CA LEU A 42 22.99 -27.82 -8.41
C LEU A 42 22.57 -29.08 -9.16
N TYR A 43 21.63 -29.82 -8.60
CA TYR A 43 21.18 -31.13 -9.10
C TYR A 43 19.65 -31.21 -9.23
N GLU A 44 19.14 -31.94 -10.22
CA GLU A 44 17.70 -32.21 -10.43
C GLU A 44 17.05 -33.08 -9.32
N SER A 45 17.86 -33.72 -8.46
CA SER A 45 17.35 -34.50 -7.33
C SER A 45 18.41 -34.70 -6.24
N SER A 46 17.96 -35.11 -5.06
CA SER A 46 18.81 -35.53 -3.95
C SER A 46 19.68 -36.77 -4.23
N THR A 47 19.54 -37.43 -5.39
CA THR A 47 20.29 -38.66 -5.73
C THR A 47 20.93 -38.65 -7.13
N ALA A 48 20.80 -37.56 -7.89
CA ALA A 48 21.41 -37.42 -9.22
C ALA A 48 22.95 -37.46 -9.16
N SER A 49 23.58 -38.16 -10.10
CA SER A 49 25.04 -38.33 -10.14
C SER A 49 25.82 -37.14 -10.68
N ASP A 50 25.22 -36.40 -11.62
CA ASP A 50 25.87 -35.35 -12.39
C ASP A 50 25.23 -33.99 -12.08
N PRO A 51 26.02 -32.95 -11.75
CA PRO A 51 25.48 -31.62 -11.50
C PRO A 51 25.02 -30.96 -12.81
N LEU A 52 23.88 -30.28 -12.76
CA LEU A 52 23.40 -29.42 -13.85
C LEU A 52 24.21 -28.10 -13.93
N TRP A 53 24.75 -27.65 -12.80
CA TRP A 53 25.67 -26.52 -12.69
C TRP A 53 26.60 -26.74 -11.48
N GLU A 54 27.87 -26.34 -11.58
CA GLU A 54 28.85 -26.45 -10.50
C GLU A 54 29.76 -25.21 -10.47
N GLU A 55 30.12 -24.73 -9.28
CA GLU A 55 31.13 -23.68 -9.09
C GLU A 55 32.04 -23.99 -7.89
N THR A 56 33.35 -23.77 -8.05
CA THR A 56 34.35 -23.95 -6.99
C THR A 56 34.98 -22.61 -6.61
N LEU A 57 34.91 -22.26 -5.33
CA LEU A 57 35.33 -20.97 -4.77
C LEU A 57 36.29 -21.16 -3.58
N GLY A 58 37.27 -20.27 -3.45
CA GLY A 58 38.06 -20.11 -2.24
C GLY A 58 37.38 -19.08 -1.33
N ILE A 59 36.88 -19.52 -0.17
CA ILE A 59 36.09 -18.66 0.74
C ILE A 59 36.79 -18.58 2.10
N SER A 60 36.94 -17.35 2.61
CA SER A 60 37.46 -17.10 3.95
C SER A 60 36.39 -17.37 5.01
N VAL A 61 36.65 -18.36 5.88
CA VAL A 61 35.74 -18.76 6.96
C VAL A 61 36.19 -18.15 8.28
N ASN A 62 35.27 -17.59 9.07
CA ASN A 62 35.53 -17.05 10.40
C ASN A 62 34.58 -17.66 11.44
N ASN A 63 35.11 -18.29 12.48
CA ASN A 63 34.34 -19.00 13.51
C ASN A 63 33.30 -19.99 12.93
N GLY A 64 33.68 -20.68 11.85
CA GLY A 64 32.84 -21.57 11.05
C GLY A 64 31.95 -20.86 10.02
N TYR A 65 31.68 -19.57 10.16
CA TYR A 65 30.77 -18.84 9.27
C TYR A 65 31.42 -18.47 7.94
N TYR A 66 30.63 -18.57 6.86
CA TYR A 66 30.98 -18.15 5.52
C TYR A 66 29.76 -17.49 4.83
N SER A 67 30.03 -16.62 3.86
CA SER A 67 29.03 -16.04 2.96
C SER A 67 29.67 -15.84 1.57
N THR A 68 28.90 -16.07 0.50
CA THR A 68 29.35 -15.98 -0.88
C THR A 68 28.17 -15.75 -1.84
N VAL A 69 28.46 -15.46 -3.11
CA VAL A 69 27.45 -15.30 -4.16
C VAL A 69 27.80 -16.18 -5.35
N LEU A 70 26.98 -17.22 -5.54
CA LEU A 70 27.08 -18.21 -6.61
C LEU A 70 26.59 -17.63 -7.93
N GLY A 71 27.22 -18.01 -9.05
CA GLY A 71 26.85 -17.49 -10.38
C GLY A 71 27.28 -16.04 -10.64
N SER A 72 27.99 -15.41 -9.69
CA SER A 72 28.56 -14.06 -9.85
C SER A 72 29.72 -14.01 -10.87
N ASN A 73 30.33 -15.16 -11.14
CA ASN A 73 31.33 -15.33 -12.19
C ASN A 73 30.69 -15.28 -13.59
N GLY A 74 30.94 -14.20 -14.34
CA GLY A 74 30.42 -14.03 -15.71
C GLY A 74 30.91 -15.06 -16.74
N LEU A 75 31.80 -15.98 -16.39
CA LEU A 75 32.17 -17.15 -17.21
C LEU A 75 31.42 -18.44 -16.84
N ASN A 76 30.70 -18.45 -15.72
CA ASN A 76 29.90 -19.57 -15.22
C ASN A 76 28.61 -19.09 -14.51
N PRO A 77 27.78 -18.24 -15.15
CA PRO A 77 26.56 -17.75 -14.55
C PRO A 77 25.57 -18.89 -14.28
N ILE A 78 24.65 -18.69 -13.32
CA ILE A 78 23.48 -19.55 -13.19
C ILE A 78 22.45 -19.10 -14.23
N ASP A 79 21.98 -20.05 -15.04
CA ASP A 79 20.97 -19.81 -16.07
C ASP A 79 19.58 -19.67 -15.42
N SER A 80 18.78 -18.69 -15.85
CA SER A 80 17.39 -18.55 -15.42
C SER A 80 16.54 -19.76 -15.82
N ASP A 81 16.82 -20.37 -16.99
CA ASP A 81 16.12 -21.58 -17.43
C ASP A 81 16.45 -22.80 -16.56
N LEU A 82 17.61 -22.83 -15.91
CA LEU A 82 17.96 -23.89 -14.96
C LEU A 82 17.05 -23.85 -13.73
N LEU A 83 16.76 -22.66 -13.22
CA LEU A 83 15.86 -22.44 -12.07
C LEU A 83 14.38 -22.64 -12.47
N LEU A 84 13.93 -22.07 -13.59
CA LEU A 84 12.52 -22.08 -13.97
C LEU A 84 11.96 -23.46 -14.35
N ASN A 85 12.82 -24.40 -14.75
CA ASN A 85 12.38 -25.70 -15.29
C ASN A 85 12.69 -26.92 -14.40
N ASN A 86 13.36 -26.74 -13.25
CA ASN A 86 13.83 -27.86 -12.41
C ASN A 86 13.63 -27.58 -10.92
N ASN A 87 13.21 -28.61 -10.16
CA ASN A 87 13.34 -28.59 -8.71
C ASN A 87 14.79 -28.92 -8.34
N LEU A 88 15.56 -27.92 -7.88
CA LEU A 88 16.99 -28.03 -7.67
C LEU A 88 17.37 -28.34 -6.22
N PHE A 89 18.43 -29.11 -6.08
CA PHE A 89 19.09 -29.46 -4.82
C PHE A 89 20.53 -28.97 -4.84
N LEU A 90 20.90 -28.20 -3.82
CA LEU A 90 22.26 -27.72 -3.58
C LEU A 90 23.07 -28.77 -2.80
N GLU A 91 24.17 -29.20 -3.41
CA GLU A 91 25.25 -29.92 -2.75
C GLU A 91 26.36 -28.94 -2.36
N VAL A 92 26.93 -29.11 -1.17
CA VAL A 92 28.09 -28.33 -0.71
C VAL A 92 29.21 -29.30 -0.35
N SER A 93 30.37 -29.14 -0.98
CA SER A 93 31.58 -29.90 -0.70
C SER A 93 32.68 -28.98 -0.16
N VAL A 94 33.26 -29.30 1.00
CA VAL A 94 34.32 -28.50 1.63
C VAL A 94 35.62 -29.30 1.64
N ASN A 95 36.67 -28.80 1.00
CA ASN A 95 37.97 -29.46 0.86
C ASN A 95 37.87 -30.93 0.36
N ASN A 96 37.03 -31.17 -0.66
CA ASN A 96 36.70 -32.50 -1.20
C ASN A 96 35.93 -33.44 -0.24
N THR A 97 35.32 -32.91 0.82
CA THR A 97 34.36 -33.64 1.67
C THR A 97 32.96 -33.13 1.36
N THR A 98 32.15 -33.97 0.71
CA THR A 98 30.73 -33.68 0.43
C THR A 98 29.91 -33.69 1.72
N LEU A 99 29.06 -32.68 1.89
CA LEU A 99 28.12 -32.58 3.00
C LEU A 99 26.77 -33.15 2.57
N GLU A 100 26.22 -34.02 3.41
CA GLU A 100 24.96 -34.74 3.17
C GLU A 100 23.96 -34.44 4.31
N PRO A 101 22.65 -34.36 4.03
CA PRO A 101 22.02 -34.46 2.72
C PRO A 101 22.14 -33.18 1.89
N ARG A 102 22.00 -33.29 0.55
CA ARG A 102 21.75 -32.14 -0.32
C ARG A 102 20.51 -31.36 0.15
N GLN A 103 20.58 -30.03 0.06
CA GLN A 103 19.53 -29.12 0.49
C GLN A 103 18.64 -28.77 -0.70
N ALA A 104 17.32 -28.97 -0.62
CA ALA A 104 16.40 -28.46 -1.63
C ALA A 104 16.43 -26.93 -1.64
N LEU A 105 16.49 -26.31 -2.83
CA LEU A 105 16.31 -24.86 -2.94
C LEU A 105 14.84 -24.51 -2.64
N SER A 106 14.64 -23.47 -1.82
CA SER A 106 13.32 -22.90 -1.50
C SER A 106 12.91 -21.83 -2.52
N SER A 107 11.76 -21.16 -2.29
CA SER A 107 11.11 -20.22 -3.21
C SER A 107 11.96 -19.02 -3.64
N ALA A 108 12.78 -18.43 -2.77
CA ALA A 108 13.50 -17.19 -3.04
C ALA A 108 14.49 -17.26 -4.25
N PRO A 109 15.30 -18.33 -4.43
CA PRO A 109 16.03 -18.59 -5.67
C PRO A 109 15.17 -18.58 -6.95
N TYR A 110 13.97 -19.17 -6.92
CA TYR A 110 13.08 -19.23 -8.09
C TYR A 110 12.40 -17.88 -8.38
N ALA A 111 12.02 -17.13 -7.34
CA ALA A 111 11.47 -15.78 -7.47
C ALA A 111 12.46 -14.80 -8.14
N ARG A 112 13.78 -14.99 -7.93
CA ARG A 112 14.83 -14.19 -8.60
C ARG A 112 14.97 -14.50 -10.10
N ALA A 113 14.32 -15.56 -10.60
CA ALA A 113 14.29 -15.93 -12.01
C ALA A 113 12.97 -15.58 -12.73
N SER A 114 11.97 -14.98 -12.06
CA SER A 114 10.71 -14.61 -12.70
C SER A 114 10.82 -13.32 -13.52
N GLU A 115 11.15 -13.46 -14.81
CA GLU A 115 11.18 -12.34 -15.78
C GLU A 115 9.77 -11.85 -16.16
N PHE A 116 8.76 -12.73 -16.12
CA PHE A 116 7.37 -12.40 -16.47
C PHE A 116 6.35 -13.13 -15.57
N ALA A 117 5.29 -12.42 -15.16
CA ALA A 117 4.11 -13.04 -14.59
C ALA A 117 3.33 -13.79 -15.68
N ARG A 118 3.03 -15.08 -15.46
CA ARG A 118 2.27 -15.90 -16.43
C ARG A 118 0.75 -15.78 -16.26
N ASN A 119 0.31 -15.56 -15.03
CA ASN A 119 -1.08 -15.29 -14.66
C ASN A 119 -1.09 -14.08 -13.72
N VAL A 120 -2.17 -13.30 -13.79
CA VAL A 120 -2.53 -12.27 -12.81
C VAL A 120 -4.03 -12.45 -12.55
N GLU A 121 -4.39 -12.79 -11.31
CA GLU A 121 -5.75 -13.12 -10.91
C GLU A 121 -6.10 -12.28 -9.68
N GLY A 122 -7.16 -11.47 -9.80
CA GLY A 122 -7.50 -10.44 -8.80
C GLY A 122 -6.60 -9.19 -8.81
N GLY A 123 -6.93 -8.24 -7.94
CA GLY A 123 -6.13 -7.04 -7.66
C GLY A 123 -6.20 -5.90 -8.70
N ILE A 124 -5.42 -4.84 -8.42
CA ILE A 124 -5.24 -3.68 -9.30
C ILE A 124 -3.85 -3.79 -9.97
N VAL A 125 -3.81 -3.73 -11.29
CA VAL A 125 -2.55 -3.80 -12.06
C VAL A 125 -2.10 -2.39 -12.46
N ASN A 126 -1.06 -1.89 -11.79
CA ASN A 126 -0.42 -0.61 -12.12
C ASN A 126 0.57 -0.77 -13.29
N GLY A 127 0.05 -0.98 -14.50
CA GLY A 127 0.83 -1.08 -15.74
C GLY A 127 0.92 0.25 -16.48
N ALA A 128 2.08 0.55 -17.08
CA ALA A 128 2.25 1.74 -17.92
C ALA A 128 1.49 1.64 -19.25
N GLU A 129 1.43 0.45 -19.86
CA GLU A 129 0.68 0.15 -21.08
C GLU A 129 0.03 -1.23 -20.95
N LEU A 130 -1.11 -1.42 -21.61
CA LEU A 130 -1.76 -2.72 -21.73
C LEU A 130 -1.85 -3.10 -23.21
N SER A 131 -1.47 -4.32 -23.55
CA SER A 131 -1.59 -4.88 -24.91
C SER A 131 -2.24 -6.26 -24.90
N VAL A 132 -3.18 -6.50 -25.82
CA VAL A 132 -3.85 -7.81 -25.98
C VAL A 132 -3.46 -8.39 -27.34
N ASN A 133 -2.86 -9.58 -27.35
CA ASN A 133 -2.35 -10.24 -28.57
C ASN A 133 -1.43 -9.35 -29.43
N GLY A 134 -0.62 -8.50 -28.79
CA GLY A 134 0.29 -7.56 -29.46
C GLY A 134 -0.37 -6.30 -30.05
N VAL A 135 -1.67 -6.10 -29.82
CA VAL A 135 -2.36 -4.84 -30.11
C VAL A 135 -2.34 -3.98 -28.85
N LEU A 136 -1.82 -2.75 -28.92
CA LEU A 136 -1.88 -1.79 -27.82
C LEU A 136 -3.35 -1.44 -27.54
N VAL A 137 -3.77 -1.53 -26.28
CA VAL A 137 -5.15 -1.28 -25.87
C VAL A 137 -5.27 -0.13 -24.86
N VAL A 138 -4.34 0.02 -23.92
CA VAL A 138 -4.19 1.21 -23.07
C VAL A 138 -2.79 1.79 -23.28
N ASP A 139 -2.69 3.09 -23.53
CA ASP A 139 -1.41 3.79 -23.75
C ASP A 139 -0.75 4.29 -22.46
N GLY A 140 0.48 4.79 -22.59
CA GLY A 140 1.29 5.37 -21.50
C GLY A 140 0.68 6.58 -20.77
N ASN A 141 -0.47 7.09 -21.21
CA ASN A 141 -1.23 8.17 -20.56
C ASN A 141 -2.53 7.65 -19.91
N GLY A 142 -2.73 6.33 -19.84
CA GLY A 142 -3.96 5.70 -19.35
C GLY A 142 -5.15 5.79 -20.31
N SER A 143 -4.94 6.19 -21.56
CA SER A 143 -6.01 6.34 -22.54
C SER A 143 -6.32 5.02 -23.27
N TRP A 144 -7.61 4.74 -23.48
CA TRP A 144 -8.03 3.61 -24.32
C TRP A 144 -7.73 3.90 -25.79
N VAL A 145 -6.80 3.15 -26.36
CA VAL A 145 -6.37 3.23 -27.77
C VAL A 145 -6.64 1.94 -28.55
N GLY A 146 -7.17 0.91 -27.87
CA GLY A 146 -7.53 -0.37 -28.47
C GLY A 146 -8.73 -0.28 -29.42
N PRO A 147 -9.02 -1.38 -30.15
CA PRO A 147 -10.19 -1.45 -31.01
C PRO A 147 -11.46 -1.06 -30.24
N THR A 148 -12.27 -0.16 -30.80
CA THR A 148 -13.53 0.25 -30.19
C THR A 148 -14.44 -0.96 -30.06
N ILE A 149 -14.83 -1.30 -28.82
CA ILE A 149 -15.84 -2.33 -28.59
C ILE A 149 -17.14 -1.82 -29.23
N ALA A 150 -17.60 -2.50 -30.28
CA ALA A 150 -18.85 -2.17 -30.94
C ALA A 150 -20.00 -2.57 -30.02
N THR A 151 -20.47 -1.61 -29.21
CA THR A 151 -21.74 -1.73 -28.49
C THR A 151 -22.87 -1.74 -29.51
N GLU A 152 -23.46 -2.91 -29.76
CA GLU A 152 -24.66 -2.98 -30.57
C GLU A 152 -25.82 -2.29 -29.82
N TRP A 153 -26.56 -1.41 -30.50
CA TRP A 153 -27.66 -0.64 -29.93
C TRP A 153 -28.69 -1.49 -29.14
N GLY A 154 -28.86 -2.76 -29.52
CA GLY A 154 -29.73 -3.71 -28.82
C GLY A 154 -29.26 -4.19 -27.44
N GLN A 155 -28.04 -3.83 -27.01
CA GLN A 155 -27.51 -4.18 -25.68
C GLN A 155 -27.71 -3.08 -24.61
N ILE A 156 -28.17 -1.89 -25.01
CA ILE A 156 -28.45 -0.78 -24.08
C ILE A 156 -29.87 -0.98 -23.50
N SER A 157 -29.94 -1.29 -22.21
CA SER A 157 -31.23 -1.34 -21.50
C SER A 157 -31.65 0.05 -21.02
N SER A 158 -32.96 0.26 -20.85
CA SER A 158 -33.55 1.52 -20.33
C SER A 158 -33.49 2.74 -21.26
N ILE A 159 -33.38 2.55 -22.58
CA ILE A 159 -33.57 3.64 -23.56
C ILE A 159 -34.99 4.21 -23.41
N PRO A 160 -35.16 5.54 -23.21
CA PRO A 160 -36.48 6.19 -23.23
C PRO A 160 -37.21 5.92 -24.56
N SER A 161 -38.53 5.78 -24.52
CA SER A 161 -39.34 5.42 -25.71
C SER A 161 -39.21 6.40 -26.88
N ASP A 162 -38.85 7.63 -26.56
CA ASP A 162 -38.61 8.81 -27.38
C ASP A 162 -37.18 8.88 -27.96
N LEU A 163 -36.33 7.90 -27.66
CA LEU A 163 -34.98 7.70 -28.23
C LEU A 163 -34.79 6.27 -28.79
N ALA A 164 -35.89 5.52 -28.94
CA ALA A 164 -35.86 4.09 -29.30
C ALA A 164 -36.15 3.81 -30.79
N ASP A 165 -36.34 4.84 -31.61
CA ASP A 165 -36.58 4.76 -33.05
C ASP A 165 -35.32 4.91 -33.92
N GLY A 166 -34.23 5.43 -33.34
CA GLY A 166 -32.90 5.46 -33.96
C GLY A 166 -32.66 6.65 -34.89
N ASP A 167 -33.37 7.77 -34.70
CA ASP A 167 -32.91 9.08 -35.21
C ASP A 167 -32.57 10.06 -34.07
N ASP A 168 -31.28 10.40 -33.96
CA ASP A 168 -30.77 11.31 -32.92
C ASP A 168 -30.78 12.79 -33.37
N VAL A 169 -31.58 13.14 -34.40
CA VAL A 169 -31.48 14.44 -35.09
C VAL A 169 -32.84 15.02 -35.45
N LEU A 170 -33.30 15.98 -34.63
CA LEU A 170 -34.46 16.82 -34.96
C LEU A 170 -34.26 17.51 -36.32
N THR A 171 -35.24 17.38 -37.21
CA THR A 171 -35.26 18.13 -38.47
C THR A 171 -35.43 19.63 -38.22
N GLU A 172 -34.93 20.45 -39.14
CA GLU A 172 -35.06 21.91 -39.10
C GLU A 172 -36.51 22.36 -38.87
N ALA A 173 -37.48 21.68 -39.50
CA ALA A 173 -38.91 21.95 -39.33
C ALA A 173 -39.47 21.59 -37.93
N GLN A 174 -38.91 20.58 -37.25
CA GLN A 174 -39.25 20.29 -35.85
C GLN A 174 -38.68 21.37 -34.92
N VAL A 175 -37.42 21.77 -35.14
CA VAL A 175 -36.76 22.84 -34.37
C VAL A 175 -37.51 24.16 -34.53
N GLU A 176 -37.85 24.58 -35.76
CA GLU A 176 -38.68 25.76 -36.01
C GLU A 176 -40.05 25.64 -35.32
N GLY A 177 -40.71 24.48 -35.42
CA GLY A 177 -42.02 24.23 -34.82
C GLY A 177 -42.06 24.39 -33.29
N TYR A 178 -40.95 24.12 -32.59
CA TYR A 178 -40.81 24.37 -31.15
C TYR A 178 -40.51 25.83 -30.80
N ILE A 179 -39.89 26.59 -31.70
CA ILE A 179 -39.47 27.99 -31.46
C ILE A 179 -40.54 29.01 -31.84
N THR A 180 -41.38 28.75 -32.87
CA THR A 180 -42.26 29.78 -33.44
C THR A 180 -43.64 29.95 -32.79
N ASN A 181 -44.03 29.09 -31.84
CA ASN A 181 -45.44 29.02 -31.36
C ASN A 181 -45.73 29.60 -29.98
N SER A 182 -44.74 30.18 -29.28
CA SER A 182 -44.94 30.91 -28.01
C SER A 182 -43.75 31.83 -27.69
N PRO A 183 -43.89 32.81 -26.78
CA PRO A 183 -42.75 33.55 -26.25
C PRO A 183 -41.74 32.59 -25.60
N LEU A 184 -40.46 32.67 -25.98
CA LEU A 184 -39.40 31.93 -25.30
C LEU A 184 -39.14 32.56 -23.92
N SER A 185 -39.31 31.76 -22.86
CA SER A 185 -38.78 32.07 -21.54
C SER A 185 -37.26 31.85 -21.55
N LEU A 186 -36.51 32.93 -21.77
CA LEU A 186 -35.05 32.93 -21.63
C LEU A 186 -34.67 32.89 -20.15
N SER A 187 -33.64 32.12 -19.80
CA SER A 187 -33.13 32.07 -18.42
C SER A 187 -32.40 33.36 -18.05
N GLU A 188 -32.40 33.69 -16.75
CA GLU A 188 -31.59 34.77 -16.21
C GLU A 188 -30.11 34.56 -16.59
N GLY A 189 -29.47 35.60 -17.13
CA GLY A 189 -28.10 35.51 -17.67
C GLY A 189 -28.01 35.10 -19.15
N THR A 190 -29.12 34.91 -19.87
CA THR A 190 -29.07 34.72 -21.34
C THR A 190 -28.40 35.92 -22.02
N THR A 191 -27.40 35.67 -22.87
CA THR A 191 -26.68 36.69 -23.64
C THR A 191 -26.87 36.54 -25.14
N ILE A 192 -26.81 37.65 -25.87
CA ILE A 192 -26.63 37.67 -27.33
C ILE A 192 -25.33 38.41 -27.60
N ALA A 193 -24.42 37.77 -28.35
CA ALA A 193 -23.05 38.26 -28.58
C ALA A 193 -22.28 38.65 -27.30
N GLY A 194 -22.52 37.93 -26.20
CA GLY A 194 -21.87 38.18 -24.90
C GLY A 194 -22.45 39.36 -24.11
N GLN A 195 -23.52 40.00 -24.58
CA GLN A 195 -24.26 41.04 -23.83
C GLN A 195 -25.55 40.45 -23.25
N ALA A 196 -25.80 40.67 -21.96
CA ALA A 196 -27.00 40.19 -21.29
C ALA A 196 -28.27 40.85 -21.86
N VAL A 197 -29.33 40.05 -22.06
CA VAL A 197 -30.62 40.55 -22.55
C VAL A 197 -31.37 41.24 -21.41
N VAL A 198 -31.24 42.56 -21.31
CA VAL A 198 -31.86 43.36 -20.24
C VAL A 198 -33.36 43.55 -20.49
N THR A 199 -34.18 42.69 -19.89
CA THR A 199 -35.65 42.81 -19.93
C THR A 199 -36.17 43.73 -18.82
N ASN A 200 -36.02 45.06 -18.98
CA ASN A 200 -36.62 46.01 -18.05
C ASN A 200 -37.17 47.26 -18.77
N GLY A 201 -38.48 47.51 -18.63
CA GLY A 201 -39.19 48.65 -19.23
C GLY A 201 -39.82 48.33 -20.60
N GLY A 202 -41.11 47.99 -20.60
CA GLY A 202 -41.88 47.75 -21.82
C GLY A 202 -42.25 49.05 -22.54
N CYS A 203 -41.49 49.41 -23.56
CA CYS A 203 -41.87 50.44 -24.52
C CYS A 203 -42.77 49.88 -25.62
N SER A 204 -43.53 50.75 -26.29
CA SER A 204 -44.38 50.34 -27.42
C SER A 204 -43.52 49.95 -28.62
N ASP A 205 -44.08 49.18 -29.56
CA ASP A 205 -43.41 48.86 -30.82
C ASP A 205 -43.04 50.16 -31.57
N GLY A 206 -41.73 50.37 -31.80
CA GLY A 206 -41.16 51.60 -32.36
C GLY A 206 -40.65 52.65 -31.34
N GLU A 207 -40.73 52.41 -30.04
CA GLU A 207 -40.19 53.29 -28.98
C GLU A 207 -38.95 52.66 -28.29
N LEU A 208 -38.04 53.53 -27.82
CA LEU A 208 -36.83 53.16 -27.06
C LEU A 208 -36.84 53.82 -25.68
N LEU A 209 -36.08 53.27 -24.73
CA LEU A 209 -35.83 53.89 -23.42
C LEU A 209 -34.86 55.08 -23.57
N VAL A 210 -35.36 56.29 -23.28
CA VAL A 210 -34.61 57.55 -23.32
C VAL A 210 -34.55 58.14 -21.90
N TYR A 211 -33.37 58.61 -21.48
CA TYR A 211 -33.21 59.25 -20.17
C TYR A 211 -33.61 60.72 -20.21
N SER A 212 -34.61 61.10 -19.42
CA SER A 212 -35.12 62.46 -19.33
C SER A 212 -34.34 63.28 -18.30
N LEU A 213 -33.51 64.22 -18.75
CA LEU A 213 -32.77 65.12 -17.86
C LEU A 213 -33.66 66.02 -16.99
N SER A 214 -34.89 66.34 -17.44
CA SER A 214 -35.83 67.16 -16.68
C SER A 214 -36.63 66.38 -15.62
N ALA A 215 -36.78 65.07 -15.79
CA ALA A 215 -37.45 64.18 -14.83
C ALA A 215 -36.47 63.29 -14.04
N GLN A 216 -35.18 63.28 -14.41
CA GLN A 216 -34.11 62.44 -13.87
C GLN A 216 -34.42 60.92 -13.88
N ASN A 217 -35.25 60.47 -14.84
CA ASN A 217 -35.64 59.07 -14.98
C ASN A 217 -35.61 58.59 -16.44
N TRP A 218 -35.65 57.27 -16.61
CA TRP A 218 -35.82 56.63 -17.91
C TRP A 218 -37.29 56.55 -18.28
N ALA A 219 -37.63 56.90 -19.52
CA ALA A 219 -38.99 56.83 -20.07
C ALA A 219 -38.95 56.40 -21.54
N CYS A 220 -40.04 55.82 -22.04
CA CYS A 220 -40.15 55.46 -23.45
C CYS A 220 -40.34 56.70 -24.34
N GLY A 221 -39.65 56.73 -25.47
CA GLY A 221 -39.72 57.81 -26.45
C GLY A 221 -39.11 57.42 -27.79
N THR A 222 -39.00 58.39 -28.70
CA THR A 222 -38.26 58.22 -29.96
C THR A 222 -36.92 58.94 -29.84
N ASP A 223 -35.83 58.25 -30.15
CA ASP A 223 -34.52 58.89 -30.20
C ASP A 223 -34.46 59.86 -31.39
N GLN A 224 -34.15 61.12 -31.09
CA GLN A 224 -34.01 62.21 -32.05
C GLN A 224 -32.80 63.10 -31.72
N ASN A 225 -31.90 62.68 -30.84
CA ASN A 225 -30.75 63.51 -30.45
C ASN A 225 -29.49 62.70 -30.12
N ASP A 226 -28.83 62.23 -31.17
CA ASP A 226 -27.54 61.55 -31.19
C ASP A 226 -26.33 62.51 -31.02
N THR A 227 -26.55 63.76 -30.63
CA THR A 227 -25.48 64.76 -30.37
C THR A 227 -25.69 65.60 -29.11
N LEU A 228 -24.71 65.60 -28.21
CA LEU A 228 -24.65 66.51 -27.05
C LEU A 228 -24.12 67.89 -27.45
N THR A 229 -24.74 68.95 -26.94
CA THR A 229 -24.29 70.33 -27.10
C THR A 229 -23.28 70.74 -26.03
N ALA A 230 -22.46 71.76 -26.32
CA ALA A 230 -21.48 72.28 -25.36
C ALA A 230 -22.09 72.79 -24.05
N LEU A 231 -23.37 73.20 -24.07
CA LEU A 231 -24.11 73.65 -22.88
C LEU A 231 -24.44 72.48 -21.95
N GLU A 232 -24.79 71.33 -22.50
CA GLU A 232 -25.09 70.10 -21.75
C GLU A 232 -23.81 69.53 -21.12
N VAL A 233 -22.69 69.56 -21.85
CA VAL A 233 -21.37 69.17 -21.31
C VAL A 233 -20.93 70.10 -20.16
N GLN A 234 -21.14 71.42 -20.29
CA GLN A 234 -20.83 72.37 -19.22
C GLN A 234 -21.63 72.10 -17.94
N ALA A 235 -22.96 71.87 -18.07
CA ALA A 235 -23.83 71.60 -16.94
C ALA A 235 -23.44 70.32 -16.17
N MET A 236 -22.88 69.30 -16.85
CA MET A 236 -22.40 68.09 -16.21
C MET A 236 -21.08 68.29 -15.44
N VAL A 237 -20.18 69.16 -15.91
CA VAL A 237 -18.90 69.46 -15.23
C VAL A 237 -19.12 70.34 -14.00
N GLU A 238 -20.05 71.28 -14.05
CA GLU A 238 -20.37 72.17 -12.91
C GLU A 238 -21.16 71.46 -11.79
N ALA A 239 -21.69 70.26 -12.03
CA ALA A 239 -22.45 69.47 -11.07
C ALA A 239 -21.58 68.66 -10.08
N VAL A 240 -20.27 68.54 -10.30
CA VAL A 240 -19.37 67.72 -9.46
C VAL A 240 -18.68 68.61 -8.43
N GLY A 241 -18.97 68.41 -7.14
CA GLY A 241 -18.62 69.32 -6.03
C GLY A 241 -17.13 69.48 -5.67
N GLY A 242 -16.20 69.06 -6.54
CA GLY A 242 -14.76 69.24 -6.35
C GLY A 242 -13.95 68.65 -7.50
N LEU A 243 -13.12 69.47 -8.15
CA LEU A 243 -12.12 69.03 -9.13
C LEU A 243 -10.73 69.03 -8.49
N ALA A 244 -10.06 67.87 -8.48
CA ALA A 244 -8.65 67.80 -8.09
C ALA A 244 -7.78 68.44 -9.21
N LEU A 245 -7.02 69.46 -8.84
CA LEU A 245 -6.15 70.19 -9.77
C LEU A 245 -4.71 69.65 -9.72
N SER A 246 -4.14 69.37 -10.89
CA SER A 246 -2.76 68.90 -11.00
C SER A 246 -1.73 70.00 -10.71
N THR A 247 -0.51 69.58 -10.36
CA THR A 247 0.61 70.49 -10.07
C THR A 247 0.89 71.42 -11.25
N GLY A 248 0.90 72.74 -11.01
CA GLY A 248 1.16 73.75 -12.04
C GLY A 248 -0.08 74.48 -12.61
N VAL A 249 -1.28 74.21 -12.11
CA VAL A 249 -2.47 75.01 -12.46
C VAL A 249 -2.31 76.47 -12.03
N THR A 250 -2.70 77.39 -12.90
CA THR A 250 -2.74 78.83 -12.64
C THR A 250 -4.14 79.38 -12.87
N VAL A 251 -4.52 80.42 -12.12
CA VAL A 251 -5.76 81.17 -12.35
C VAL A 251 -5.37 82.59 -12.75
N GLY A 252 -5.80 83.01 -13.94
CA GLY A 252 -5.40 84.30 -14.53
C GLY A 252 -3.90 84.44 -14.83
N GLY A 253 -3.14 83.33 -14.83
CA GLY A 253 -1.69 83.30 -15.06
C GLY A 253 -0.82 83.28 -13.80
N SER A 254 -1.40 83.31 -12.59
CA SER A 254 -0.66 83.22 -11.32
C SER A 254 -0.72 81.80 -10.71
N PRO A 255 0.40 81.25 -10.18
CA PRO A 255 0.40 79.98 -9.44
C PRO A 255 -0.31 80.08 -8.08
N VAL A 256 -0.84 78.95 -7.61
CA VAL A 256 -1.41 78.79 -6.26
C VAL A 256 -0.35 78.16 -5.34
N LEU A 257 -0.16 78.69 -4.13
CA LEU A 257 0.92 78.33 -3.19
C LEU A 257 0.39 77.99 -1.78
N THR A 258 1.16 77.20 -1.02
CA THR A 258 0.91 76.79 0.39
C THR A 258 2.24 76.78 1.19
N GLU A 259 2.23 77.23 2.45
CA GLU A 259 3.38 77.76 3.24
C GLU A 259 3.58 77.04 4.62
N ALA A 260 4.66 77.16 5.43
CA ALA A 260 6.10 77.54 5.30
C ALA A 260 6.84 77.30 6.67
N THR A 261 8.18 77.49 6.78
CA THR A 261 8.97 77.37 8.06
C THR A 261 10.03 78.48 8.27
N LEU A 262 10.52 78.67 9.52
CA LEU A 262 11.43 79.75 9.97
C LEU A 262 12.64 79.23 10.80
N SER A 263 13.70 80.04 10.99
CA SER A 263 15.01 79.62 11.56
C SER A 263 15.62 80.63 12.56
N TRP A 264 16.50 80.11 13.44
CA TRP A 264 17.10 80.70 14.66
C TRP A 264 17.88 82.02 14.52
N SER A 265 18.16 82.50 13.30
CA SER A 265 18.94 83.74 13.05
C SER A 265 18.14 85.04 13.27
N SER A 266 16.93 84.97 13.82
CA SER A 266 16.01 86.11 13.98
C SER A 266 15.78 86.56 15.44
N ILE A 267 16.69 86.26 16.38
CA ILE A 267 16.62 86.67 17.79
C ILE A 267 17.70 87.73 18.09
N PRO A 268 17.32 88.99 18.40
CA PRO A 268 18.24 90.01 18.92
C PRO A 268 18.34 90.00 20.47
N ASP A 269 19.31 90.76 21.00
CA ASP A 269 19.59 91.04 22.42
C ASP A 269 20.31 89.95 23.25
N VAL A 270 21.61 89.72 22.95
CA VAL A 270 22.56 88.98 23.82
C VAL A 270 23.48 89.98 24.56
N PRO A 271 23.57 89.96 25.92
CA PRO A 271 24.39 90.91 26.70
C PRO A 271 25.91 90.78 26.53
N SER A 272 26.63 91.84 26.89
CA SER A 272 28.03 92.08 26.54
C SER A 272 29.10 91.67 27.57
N ASP A 273 28.74 90.95 28.63
CA ASP A 273 29.67 90.54 29.73
C ASP A 273 30.50 89.29 29.38
N LEU A 274 30.82 89.15 28.09
CA LEU A 274 31.52 88.01 27.46
C LEU A 274 32.51 88.53 26.40
N ALA A 275 33.10 89.72 26.63
CA ALA A 275 33.71 90.51 25.56
C ALA A 275 35.16 90.99 25.76
N ASP A 276 35.77 90.95 26.96
CA ASP A 276 37.11 91.55 27.16
C ASP A 276 38.13 90.82 28.07
N GLY A 277 37.73 90.00 29.04
CA GLY A 277 38.57 88.98 29.72
C GLY A 277 39.94 89.42 30.30
N ASP A 278 40.00 89.72 31.60
CA ASP A 278 41.26 89.92 32.34
C ASP A 278 41.41 89.09 33.63
N ASP A 279 42.64 88.64 33.89
CA ASP A 279 43.03 87.87 35.09
C ASP A 279 43.99 88.69 35.96
N LEU A 280 43.82 88.69 37.30
CA LEU A 280 44.89 89.14 38.20
C LEU A 280 44.93 88.43 39.58
N GLY A 281 45.88 87.50 39.69
CA GLY A 281 46.41 86.96 40.94
C GLY A 281 46.02 85.51 41.21
N ILE A 282 47.00 84.65 41.50
CA ILE A 282 46.75 83.37 42.21
C ILE A 282 46.48 83.72 43.68
N ASN A 283 45.29 84.28 43.88
CA ASN A 283 44.65 84.66 45.12
C ASN A 283 43.57 83.60 45.42
N ILE A 284 43.94 82.33 45.24
CA ILE A 284 43.03 81.19 45.40
C ILE A 284 43.17 80.70 46.84
N GLU A 285 42.34 81.27 47.71
CA GLU A 285 41.99 80.59 48.97
C GLU A 285 40.98 79.50 48.63
N CYS A 286 41.41 78.25 48.67
CA CYS A 286 40.52 77.09 48.65
C CYS A 286 39.47 77.24 49.76
N GLN A 287 38.21 76.92 49.48
CA GLN A 287 37.16 76.89 50.50
C GLN A 287 37.39 75.70 51.47
N ASP A 288 36.70 75.73 52.62
CA ASP A 288 36.82 74.66 53.62
C ASP A 288 36.31 73.34 53.02
N GLY A 289 37.23 72.41 52.76
CA GLY A 289 36.97 71.17 51.99
C GLY A 289 37.67 71.08 50.63
N GLU A 290 38.35 72.12 50.15
CA GLU A 290 39.14 72.12 48.91
C GLU A 290 40.66 72.11 49.19
N ILE A 291 41.46 71.52 48.28
CA ILE A 291 42.93 71.51 48.32
C ILE A 291 43.53 72.01 46.99
N LEU A 292 44.78 72.51 47.02
CA LEU A 292 45.49 72.86 45.79
C LEU A 292 45.90 71.61 44.99
N THR A 293 45.45 71.56 43.75
CA THR A 293 45.82 70.59 42.71
C THR A 293 46.57 71.29 41.57
N MET A 294 47.28 70.52 40.74
CA MET A 294 48.04 71.02 39.59
C MET A 294 47.49 70.38 38.32
N ASP A 295 46.59 71.07 37.62
CA ASP A 295 46.09 70.65 36.32
C ASP A 295 46.82 71.38 35.18
N ASN A 296 47.30 70.64 34.18
CA ASN A 296 47.90 71.16 32.95
C ASN A 296 48.94 72.31 33.14
N SER A 297 49.70 72.26 34.24
CA SER A 297 50.70 73.26 34.69
C SER A 297 50.15 74.56 35.32
N ASN A 298 48.87 74.62 35.67
CA ASN A 298 48.24 75.66 36.46
C ASN A 298 47.82 75.13 37.85
N TRP A 299 47.83 76.00 38.86
CA TRP A 299 47.33 75.69 40.20
C TRP A 299 45.82 75.99 40.30
N THR A 300 45.05 75.00 40.75
CA THR A 300 43.60 75.08 40.95
C THR A 300 43.27 74.63 42.39
N CYS A 301 42.12 75.05 42.92
CA CYS A 301 41.55 74.40 44.10
C CYS A 301 40.52 73.36 43.63
N SER A 302 40.70 72.12 44.04
CA SER A 302 39.75 71.02 43.82
C SER A 302 39.22 70.56 45.19
N PRO A 303 37.95 70.16 45.32
CA PRO A 303 37.46 69.49 46.51
C PRO A 303 38.37 68.32 46.93
N PHE A 304 38.54 68.11 48.23
CA PHE A 304 39.25 66.93 48.75
C PHE A 304 38.47 65.65 48.50
N SER A 305 37.13 65.73 48.38
CA SER A 305 36.28 64.61 47.98
C SER A 305 36.61 64.15 46.55
N THR A 306 36.68 65.07 45.58
CA THR A 306 36.97 64.83 44.14
C THR A 306 38.39 64.28 43.85
N LEU A 307 39.11 63.83 44.88
CA LEU A 307 40.46 63.24 44.83
C LEU A 307 40.55 61.89 45.55
N LEU A 308 39.45 61.47 46.16
CA LEU A 308 39.29 60.18 46.84
C LEU A 308 38.11 59.39 46.27
N ASP A 309 37.21 60.09 45.59
CA ASP A 309 35.94 59.73 44.98
C ASP A 309 35.95 60.61 43.71
N SER A 310 36.15 60.01 42.53
CA SER A 310 36.63 60.73 41.34
C SER A 310 35.50 61.39 40.54
N ASP A 311 34.34 60.75 40.55
CA ASP A 311 33.13 61.15 39.82
C ASP A 311 31.98 61.62 40.74
N ASN A 312 32.16 61.51 42.07
CA ASN A 312 31.26 61.88 43.15
C ASN A 312 30.05 60.94 43.37
N ASP A 313 30.17 59.63 43.12
CA ASP A 313 29.14 58.64 43.48
C ASP A 313 29.11 58.32 45.01
N GLY A 314 30.26 58.38 45.68
CA GLY A 314 30.46 58.10 47.11
C GLY A 314 31.32 56.85 47.44
N VAL A 315 31.79 56.12 46.43
CA VAL A 315 32.81 55.06 46.48
C VAL A 315 34.20 55.71 46.53
N LEU A 316 35.24 54.92 46.79
CA LEU A 316 36.61 55.41 46.89
C LEU A 316 37.50 54.73 45.85
N GLN A 317 38.38 55.47 45.16
CA GLN A 317 39.17 55.07 43.96
C GLN A 317 39.89 53.70 43.97
N TRP A 318 40.04 53.05 45.13
CA TRP A 318 40.68 51.73 45.26
C TRP A 318 39.68 50.58 45.47
N ASN A 319 38.41 50.92 45.61
CA ASN A 319 37.22 50.07 45.69
C ASN A 319 36.24 50.38 44.55
N ASP A 320 36.56 51.33 43.68
CA ASP A 320 35.74 51.80 42.57
C ASP A 320 35.99 50.96 41.32
N CYS A 321 34.95 50.63 40.56
CA CYS A 321 35.04 49.86 39.32
C CYS A 321 35.32 50.75 38.09
N ASP A 322 34.82 52.00 38.05
CA ASP A 322 35.23 53.01 37.06
C ASP A 322 35.19 54.41 37.67
N ASP A 323 36.35 54.85 38.16
CA ASP A 323 36.74 56.21 38.61
C ASP A 323 36.36 57.38 37.65
N SER A 324 35.63 57.14 36.57
CA SER A 324 35.17 58.14 35.61
C SER A 324 33.67 58.08 35.26
N ASP A 325 32.89 57.13 35.79
CA ASP A 325 31.44 57.01 35.56
C ASP A 325 30.66 56.70 36.85
N SER A 326 30.06 57.74 37.43
CA SER A 326 29.33 57.73 38.71
C SER A 326 28.02 56.91 38.72
N ASN A 327 27.87 55.97 37.78
CA ASN A 327 26.79 54.99 37.70
C ASN A 327 27.32 53.56 37.85
N ILE A 328 28.65 53.36 37.78
CA ILE A 328 29.34 52.09 38.04
C ILE A 328 29.79 52.12 39.50
N GLY A 329 29.50 51.05 40.24
CA GLY A 329 29.60 51.04 41.70
C GLY A 329 30.94 50.56 42.26
N SER A 330 30.89 50.03 43.48
CA SER A 330 32.09 49.48 44.13
C SER A 330 32.33 48.01 43.78
N ASN A 331 33.60 47.61 43.81
CA ASN A 331 34.09 46.23 43.67
C ASN A 331 33.67 45.25 44.80
N THR A 332 32.66 45.62 45.58
CA THR A 332 32.00 44.81 46.62
C THR A 332 30.52 44.59 46.30
N GLU A 333 30.00 45.27 45.27
CA GLU A 333 28.65 45.17 44.75
C GLU A 333 28.63 44.72 43.27
N ASP A 334 29.78 44.69 42.61
CA ASP A 334 30.11 44.23 41.23
C ASP A 334 31.56 43.69 41.31
N GLY A 335 31.78 42.36 41.32
CA GLY A 335 33.06 41.78 41.77
C GLY A 335 34.21 41.86 40.77
N ASP A 336 33.90 41.80 39.48
CA ASP A 336 34.87 41.82 38.38
C ASP A 336 34.92 43.16 37.61
N CYS A 337 33.99 44.07 37.91
CA CYS A 337 33.84 45.40 37.34
C CYS A 337 33.38 45.45 35.86
N ASP A 338 32.45 44.57 35.46
CA ASP A 338 31.83 44.59 34.13
C ASP A 338 30.54 45.44 34.03
N GLY A 339 29.93 45.79 35.16
CA GLY A 339 28.68 46.54 35.27
C GLY A 339 27.44 45.72 35.66
N VAL A 340 27.57 44.41 35.87
CA VAL A 340 26.58 43.55 36.53
C VAL A 340 26.84 43.55 38.03
N LEU A 341 25.77 43.53 38.85
CA LEU A 341 25.93 43.47 40.31
C LEU A 341 26.13 42.02 40.77
N THR A 342 26.94 41.78 41.81
CA THR A 342 27.19 40.48 42.46
C THR A 342 25.94 39.69 42.86
N ALA A 343 24.78 40.34 42.97
CA ALA A 343 23.50 39.69 43.27
C ALA A 343 22.74 39.20 42.03
N ASP A 344 23.11 39.72 40.86
CA ASP A 344 22.53 39.47 39.55
C ASP A 344 23.52 38.76 38.59
N ASP A 345 24.73 38.41 39.05
CA ASP A 345 25.79 37.69 38.32
C ASP A 345 25.96 36.24 38.80
N CYS A 346 26.25 35.34 37.86
CA CYS A 346 26.55 33.94 38.09
C CYS A 346 27.99 33.62 38.53
N ASP A 347 29.00 34.42 38.15
CA ASP A 347 30.41 34.22 38.53
C ASP A 347 31.16 35.56 38.65
N ASP A 348 31.02 36.19 39.82
CA ASP A 348 31.59 37.47 40.30
C ASP A 348 33.14 37.58 40.25
N ASP A 349 33.82 36.61 39.60
CA ASP A 349 35.26 36.55 39.29
C ASP A 349 35.55 36.58 37.74
N ASP A 350 34.54 36.56 36.84
CA ASP A 350 34.70 36.59 35.35
C ASP A 350 33.69 37.51 34.62
N ALA A 351 34.20 38.68 34.18
CA ALA A 351 33.53 39.76 33.44
C ALA A 351 32.99 39.41 32.02
N ASN A 352 32.67 38.14 31.80
CA ASN A 352 32.00 37.58 30.63
C ASN A 352 30.94 36.53 31.03
N SER A 353 30.65 36.41 32.33
CA SER A 353 29.61 35.59 32.93
C SER A 353 28.22 35.98 32.43
N LEU A 354 27.24 35.11 32.64
CA LEU A 354 25.84 35.40 32.36
C LEU A 354 25.18 36.00 33.61
N THR A 355 24.16 36.83 33.41
CA THR A 355 23.36 37.29 34.54
C THR A 355 22.44 36.18 35.03
N VAL A 356 22.06 36.18 36.32
CA VAL A 356 21.05 35.25 36.90
C VAL A 356 19.64 35.43 36.33
N ALA A 357 19.46 36.36 35.40
CA ALA A 357 18.24 36.59 34.63
C ALA A 357 18.34 36.05 33.18
N GLU A 358 19.53 35.61 32.78
CA GLU A 358 19.85 34.98 31.50
C GLU A 358 20.26 33.51 31.67
N ASP A 359 20.71 33.09 32.86
CA ASP A 359 21.07 31.74 33.30
C ASP A 359 20.69 31.61 34.79
N GLY A 360 19.57 30.95 35.12
CA GLY A 360 18.92 31.05 36.44
C GLY A 360 19.55 30.21 37.56
N ASP A 361 20.35 29.19 37.21
CA ASP A 361 21.06 28.34 38.16
C ASP A 361 22.59 28.31 38.00
N CYS A 362 23.10 29.04 37.00
CA CYS A 362 24.51 29.33 36.77
C CYS A 362 25.33 28.12 36.30
N ASP A 363 24.77 27.31 35.39
CA ASP A 363 25.45 26.17 34.76
C ASP A 363 26.08 26.48 33.38
N SER A 364 25.91 27.71 32.88
CA SER A 364 26.27 28.23 31.55
C SER A 364 25.32 27.87 30.39
N ILE A 365 24.11 27.39 30.68
CA ILE A 365 22.98 27.32 29.74
C ILE A 365 22.09 28.56 29.92
N LEU A 366 21.48 29.04 28.83
CA LEU A 366 20.55 30.16 28.92
C LEU A 366 19.18 29.69 29.45
N THR A 367 18.53 30.48 30.30
CA THR A 367 17.13 30.32 30.76
C THR A 367 16.12 30.04 29.63
N ALA A 368 16.43 30.47 28.41
CA ALA A 368 15.59 30.27 27.22
C ALA A 368 15.79 28.91 26.52
N ASP A 369 16.88 28.20 26.85
CA ASP A 369 17.29 26.90 26.31
C ASP A 369 17.27 25.78 27.39
N ASP A 370 17.11 26.12 28.67
CA ASP A 370 17.02 25.21 29.83
C ASP A 370 15.60 24.68 30.08
N CYS A 371 15.49 23.45 30.55
CA CYS A 371 14.24 22.81 30.98
C CYS A 371 13.82 23.09 32.43
N ASP A 372 14.76 23.28 33.36
CA ASP A 372 14.48 23.77 34.72
C ASP A 372 15.63 24.64 35.21
N ASP A 373 15.50 25.94 34.92
CA ASP A 373 16.30 27.12 35.28
C ASP A 373 16.50 27.34 36.82
N ASN A 374 16.46 26.27 37.59
CA ASN A 374 16.66 26.18 39.04
C ASN A 374 17.46 24.92 39.45
N ASP A 375 17.85 24.06 38.51
CA ASP A 375 18.60 22.81 38.71
C ASP A 375 19.65 22.61 37.61
N ALA A 376 20.88 23.04 37.91
CA ALA A 376 22.12 22.91 37.11
C ALA A 376 22.54 21.46 36.74
N SER A 377 21.60 20.52 36.79
CA SER A 377 21.70 19.15 36.28
C SER A 377 20.51 18.74 35.41
N SER A 378 19.70 19.72 34.98
CA SER A 378 18.62 19.62 34.02
C SER A 378 19.11 19.17 32.63
N THR A 379 18.15 18.93 31.76
CA THR A 379 18.33 18.78 30.32
C THR A 379 18.11 20.13 29.62
N ILE A 380 18.48 20.21 28.34
CA ILE A 380 18.26 21.43 27.52
C ILE A 380 17.24 21.15 26.42
N LEU A 381 16.45 22.17 26.06
CA LEU A 381 15.42 22.14 25.02
C LEU A 381 15.92 21.69 23.63
N ALA A 382 17.23 21.75 23.40
CA ALA A 382 17.86 21.25 22.17
C ALA A 382 18.06 19.72 22.14
N THR A 383 17.78 19.03 23.25
CA THR A 383 17.98 17.58 23.43
C THR A 383 16.87 16.88 24.21
N ASP A 384 15.89 17.62 24.74
CA ASP A 384 14.71 17.20 25.51
C ASP A 384 13.74 18.39 25.42
N ALA A 385 12.88 18.43 24.39
CA ALA A 385 12.20 19.68 24.02
C ALA A 385 10.85 19.91 24.75
N ASP A 386 10.35 18.92 25.48
CA ASP A 386 9.18 19.03 26.35
C ASP A 386 9.48 18.94 27.86
N CYS A 387 10.76 18.67 28.21
CA CYS A 387 11.31 18.69 29.55
C CYS A 387 10.82 17.58 30.48
N ASP A 388 10.68 16.36 29.96
CA ASP A 388 10.25 15.17 30.71
C ASP A 388 11.40 14.27 31.18
N THR A 389 12.65 14.58 30.79
CA THR A 389 13.91 13.83 31.01
C THR A 389 14.20 12.67 30.05
N VAL A 390 13.30 12.37 29.11
CA VAL A 390 13.60 11.59 27.90
C VAL A 390 14.27 12.53 26.90
N LEU A 391 15.30 12.04 26.21
CA LEU A 391 15.97 12.85 25.20
C LEU A 391 15.20 12.78 23.88
N THR A 392 15.16 13.87 23.11
CA THR A 392 14.60 13.99 21.74
C THR A 392 15.00 12.85 20.79
N ALA A 393 16.13 12.18 21.04
CA ALA A 393 16.62 11.07 20.24
C ALA A 393 16.02 9.70 20.60
N ASP A 394 15.37 9.60 21.76
CA ASP A 394 14.75 8.40 22.35
C ASP A 394 13.22 8.57 22.55
N ASP A 395 12.66 9.76 22.32
CA ASP A 395 11.23 10.09 22.43
C ASP A 395 10.48 10.00 21.08
N CYS A 396 9.21 9.64 21.13
CA CYS A 396 8.28 9.57 20.00
C CYS A 396 7.57 10.88 19.64
N ASP A 397 7.26 11.75 20.61
CA ASP A 397 6.74 13.10 20.38
C ASP A 397 7.29 14.06 21.45
N ASP A 398 8.46 14.62 21.10
CA ASP A 398 9.28 15.66 21.77
C ASP A 398 8.53 17.00 22.00
N ASN A 399 7.20 16.96 22.10
CA ASN A 399 6.28 18.05 22.44
C ASN A 399 5.20 17.63 23.46
N ASP A 400 5.16 16.37 23.92
CA ASP A 400 4.22 15.86 24.93
C ASP A 400 4.94 14.94 25.94
N ALA A 401 5.24 15.51 27.11
CA ALA A 401 5.89 14.89 28.28
C ALA A 401 5.12 13.69 28.93
N ASN A 402 4.24 13.05 28.17
CA ASN A 402 3.52 11.80 28.48
C ASN A 402 3.63 10.79 27.31
N SER A 403 4.48 11.09 26.32
CA SER A 403 4.80 10.30 25.15
C SER A 403 5.42 8.94 25.51
N THR A 404 5.47 8.06 24.53
CA THR A 404 6.19 6.78 24.59
C THR A 404 7.64 6.98 24.16
N THR A 405 8.52 6.07 24.56
CA THR A 405 9.93 6.08 24.12
C THR A 405 10.15 5.08 22.99
N LEU A 406 11.13 5.32 22.11
CA LEU A 406 11.62 4.39 21.09
C LEU A 406 12.08 3.02 21.63
N ALA A 407 12.27 2.90 22.95
CA ALA A 407 12.58 1.63 23.61
C ALA A 407 11.33 0.81 24.02
N THR A 408 10.14 1.39 23.84
CA THR A 408 8.83 0.86 24.28
C THR A 408 7.75 0.90 23.20
N ASP A 409 7.98 1.65 22.13
CA ASP A 409 7.12 1.94 20.97
C ASP A 409 8.09 2.46 19.90
N ALA A 410 8.63 1.59 19.03
CA ALA A 410 9.82 1.95 18.23
C ALA A 410 9.53 2.61 16.88
N ASP A 411 8.25 2.65 16.46
CA ASP A 411 7.78 3.38 15.28
C ASP A 411 6.83 4.56 15.59
N CYS A 412 6.48 4.73 16.87
CA CYS A 412 5.77 5.89 17.42
C CYS A 412 4.29 5.98 17.00
N ASP A 413 3.59 4.83 16.98
CA ASP A 413 2.17 4.74 16.63
C ASP A 413 1.22 4.67 17.85
N THR A 414 1.77 4.64 19.07
CA THR A 414 1.12 4.46 20.40
C THR A 414 0.77 3.02 20.80
N VAL A 415 1.03 2.03 19.94
CA VAL A 415 1.09 0.61 20.32
C VAL A 415 2.47 0.34 20.92
N LEU A 416 2.52 -0.38 22.03
CA LEU A 416 3.79 -0.72 22.64
C LEU A 416 4.46 -1.87 21.88
N THR A 417 5.78 -1.85 21.75
CA THR A 417 6.65 -2.91 21.15
C THR A 417 6.32 -4.34 21.58
N ALA A 418 5.71 -4.53 22.75
CA ALA A 418 5.32 -5.85 23.26
C ALA A 418 3.95 -6.34 22.77
N ASP A 419 3.11 -5.42 22.28
CA ASP A 419 1.76 -5.64 21.78
C ASP A 419 1.65 -5.43 20.25
N ASP A 420 2.72 -4.96 19.59
CA ASP A 420 2.84 -4.78 18.13
C ASP A 420 3.46 -6.01 17.42
N CYS A 421 3.05 -6.23 16.17
CA CYS A 421 3.55 -7.26 15.28
C CYS A 421 4.78 -6.88 14.44
N ASP A 422 4.92 -5.61 14.03
CA ASP A 422 6.09 -5.07 13.34
C ASP A 422 6.33 -3.64 13.81
N ASP A 423 7.07 -3.54 14.92
CA ASP A 423 7.61 -2.36 15.64
C ASP A 423 8.58 -1.52 14.78
N SER A 424 8.33 -1.48 13.47
CA SER A 424 9.00 -0.69 12.44
C SER A 424 8.05 -0.17 11.34
N ASP A 425 6.74 -0.44 11.43
CA ASP A 425 5.68 0.08 10.57
C ASP A 425 4.42 0.45 11.37
N ALA A 426 4.25 1.75 11.64
CA ALA A 426 3.16 2.39 12.37
C ALA A 426 1.73 2.23 11.76
N ASN A 427 1.53 1.21 10.93
CA ASN A 427 0.27 0.75 10.37
C ASN A 427 0.06 -0.77 10.59
N SER A 428 0.94 -1.38 11.39
CA SER A 428 0.98 -2.78 11.76
C SER A 428 -0.29 -3.23 12.51
N THR A 429 -0.46 -4.54 12.61
CA THR A 429 -1.48 -5.19 13.43
C THR A 429 -0.97 -5.35 14.87
N THR A 430 -1.87 -5.40 15.85
CA THR A 430 -1.48 -5.76 17.22
C THR A 430 -1.49 -7.27 17.41
N VAL A 431 -0.65 -7.80 18.31
CA VAL A 431 -0.66 -9.22 18.74
C VAL A 431 -2.00 -9.67 19.35
N ALA A 432 -2.88 -8.73 19.70
CA ALA A 432 -4.23 -8.99 20.19
C ALA A 432 -5.26 -9.15 19.05
N THR A 433 -4.90 -8.77 17.82
CA THR A 433 -5.73 -8.81 16.61
C THR A 433 -5.18 -9.72 15.51
N ASP A 434 -3.90 -10.04 15.57
CA ASP A 434 -3.11 -10.86 14.65
C ASP A 434 -2.05 -11.57 15.52
N ALA A 435 -2.37 -12.77 16.00
CA ALA A 435 -1.68 -13.36 17.15
C ALA A 435 -0.31 -13.99 16.83
N ASP A 436 0.00 -14.21 15.55
CA ASP A 436 1.31 -14.69 15.09
C ASP A 436 2.01 -13.77 14.09
N CYS A 437 1.39 -12.62 13.78
CA CYS A 437 1.97 -11.51 13.05
C CYS A 437 2.30 -11.84 11.60
N ASP A 438 1.34 -12.47 10.91
CA ASP A 438 1.43 -12.83 9.48
C ASP A 438 0.66 -11.86 8.56
N GLY A 439 -0.07 -10.91 9.14
CA GLY A 439 -0.90 -9.93 8.44
C GLY A 439 -2.36 -10.37 8.24
N VAL A 440 -2.73 -11.57 8.68
CA VAL A 440 -4.12 -12.04 8.74
C VAL A 440 -4.65 -11.96 10.16
N LEU A 441 -5.81 -11.31 10.30
CA LEU A 441 -6.43 -11.15 11.61
C LEU A 441 -6.78 -12.50 12.23
N THR A 442 -6.64 -12.62 13.55
CA THR A 442 -7.04 -13.76 14.40
C THR A 442 -8.49 -14.25 14.19
N ALA A 443 -9.36 -13.42 13.61
CA ALA A 443 -10.73 -13.81 13.27
C ALA A 443 -10.83 -14.62 11.95
N ASP A 444 -9.85 -14.45 11.06
CA ASP A 444 -9.80 -14.99 9.70
C ASP A 444 -8.67 -16.03 9.54
N ASP A 445 -7.63 -15.99 10.38
CA ASP A 445 -6.57 -17.00 10.44
C ASP A 445 -7.07 -18.32 11.04
N CYS A 446 -6.48 -19.42 10.56
CA CYS A 446 -6.80 -20.78 10.97
C CYS A 446 -5.94 -21.28 12.15
N ASN A 447 -4.80 -20.65 12.47
CA ASN A 447 -3.95 -21.03 13.60
C ASN A 447 -3.00 -19.91 14.07
N ASP A 448 -3.52 -19.09 15.00
CA ASP A 448 -2.94 -17.96 15.77
C ASP A 448 -1.57 -18.20 16.46
N SER A 449 -0.65 -18.92 15.82
CA SER A 449 0.59 -19.46 16.39
C SER A 449 1.55 -20.03 15.31
N ASP A 450 1.23 -19.95 14.03
CA ASP A 450 2.05 -20.40 12.90
C ASP A 450 1.80 -19.49 11.67
N PRO A 451 2.65 -18.47 11.42
CA PRO A 451 2.44 -17.40 10.43
C PRO A 451 2.63 -17.85 8.96
N LEU A 452 2.29 -19.10 8.70
CA LEU A 452 2.20 -19.79 7.42
C LEU A 452 0.81 -20.43 7.24
N SER A 453 -0.14 -20.16 8.15
CA SER A 453 -1.38 -20.90 8.36
C SER A 453 -2.67 -20.09 8.07
N SER A 454 -2.52 -18.88 7.53
CA SER A 454 -3.51 -17.81 7.27
C SER A 454 -4.76 -18.13 6.43
N SER A 455 -4.97 -19.37 5.98
CA SER A 455 -6.05 -19.67 5.03
C SER A 455 -6.59 -21.09 5.12
N ASN A 456 -7.86 -21.25 4.75
CA ASN A 456 -8.58 -22.53 4.61
C ASN A 456 -8.11 -23.36 3.39
N ASN A 457 -6.79 -23.52 3.25
CA ASN A 457 -6.09 -24.10 2.10
C ASN A 457 -5.99 -25.63 2.11
N GLY A 458 -6.57 -26.28 3.11
CA GLY A 458 -6.60 -27.73 3.31
C GLY A 458 -5.24 -28.39 3.55
N GLN A 459 -4.17 -27.65 3.85
CA GLN A 459 -2.84 -28.26 4.08
C GLN A 459 -2.69 -28.86 5.49
N SER A 460 -3.49 -28.42 6.45
CA SER A 460 -3.48 -28.88 7.85
C SER A 460 -4.91 -29.14 8.37
N THR A 461 -5.03 -29.74 9.56
CA THR A 461 -6.34 -29.91 10.22
C THR A 461 -6.94 -28.59 10.71
N SER A 462 -6.14 -27.56 10.97
CA SER A 462 -6.63 -26.22 11.32
C SER A 462 -7.14 -25.49 10.07
N CYS A 463 -6.37 -25.52 8.98
CA CYS A 463 -6.68 -24.91 7.68
C CYS A 463 -7.70 -25.71 6.84
N ALA A 464 -8.56 -26.50 7.46
CA ALA A 464 -9.42 -27.43 6.72
C ALA A 464 -10.53 -26.69 5.95
N GLY A 465 -10.35 -26.51 4.65
CA GLY A 465 -11.37 -25.89 3.81
C GLY A 465 -12.67 -26.69 3.83
N GLN A 466 -13.82 -26.03 3.66
CA GLN A 466 -15.10 -26.70 3.77
C GLN A 466 -15.19 -27.92 2.83
N THR A 467 -14.75 -27.75 1.57
CA THR A 467 -14.83 -28.79 0.54
C THR A 467 -13.66 -28.66 -0.43
N CYS A 468 -13.36 -29.70 -1.23
CA CYS A 468 -12.37 -29.55 -2.32
C CYS A 468 -12.73 -28.42 -3.30
N LEU A 469 -14.04 -28.15 -3.47
CA LEU A 469 -14.51 -27.08 -4.33
C LEU A 469 -14.28 -25.69 -3.71
N SER A 470 -14.51 -25.51 -2.41
CA SER A 470 -14.26 -24.21 -1.76
C SER A 470 -12.76 -23.88 -1.79
N ILE A 471 -11.88 -24.84 -1.46
CA ILE A 471 -10.42 -24.65 -1.55
C ILE A 471 -9.98 -24.16 -2.94
N LEU A 472 -10.65 -24.64 -4.00
CA LEU A 472 -10.36 -24.20 -5.37
C LEU A 472 -10.97 -22.83 -5.70
N ASP A 473 -12.26 -22.62 -5.39
CA ASP A 473 -12.99 -21.38 -5.68
C ASP A 473 -12.45 -20.20 -4.85
N ASP A 474 -11.87 -20.46 -3.67
CA ASP A 474 -11.15 -19.50 -2.80
C ASP A 474 -9.72 -19.22 -3.28
N GLY A 475 -9.25 -19.84 -4.36
CA GLY A 475 -7.90 -19.65 -4.93
C GLY A 475 -6.77 -20.40 -4.20
N ASN A 476 -7.08 -21.18 -3.16
CA ASN A 476 -6.11 -21.85 -2.28
C ASN A 476 -5.60 -23.22 -2.80
N SER A 477 -5.88 -23.56 -4.07
CA SER A 477 -5.48 -24.84 -4.65
C SER A 477 -3.97 -24.91 -4.95
N THR A 478 -3.30 -25.92 -4.41
CA THR A 478 -1.90 -26.28 -4.73
C THR A 478 -1.78 -27.39 -5.80
N GLY A 479 -2.90 -27.73 -6.46
CA GLY A 479 -3.00 -28.79 -7.49
C GLY A 479 -3.65 -30.07 -6.99
N ASP A 480 -3.61 -31.14 -7.79
CA ASP A 480 -4.25 -32.42 -7.43
C ASP A 480 -3.52 -33.12 -6.28
N GLY A 481 -4.21 -33.42 -5.17
CA GLY A 481 -3.53 -33.83 -3.95
C GLY A 481 -4.44 -34.29 -2.81
N LEU A 482 -3.84 -34.53 -1.64
CA LEU A 482 -4.58 -34.75 -0.41
C LEU A 482 -4.76 -33.42 0.30
N TYR A 483 -6.01 -33.10 0.66
CA TYR A 483 -6.36 -31.92 1.43
C TYR A 483 -7.21 -32.34 2.62
N TYR A 484 -7.07 -31.62 3.73
CA TYR A 484 -8.01 -31.64 4.83
C TYR A 484 -9.25 -30.86 4.45
N ILE A 485 -10.42 -31.49 4.63
CA ILE A 485 -11.72 -30.85 4.44
C ILE A 485 -12.62 -31.06 5.65
N ASP A 486 -13.51 -30.10 5.91
CA ASP A 486 -14.54 -30.19 6.96
C ASP A 486 -15.90 -29.60 6.51
N PRO A 487 -16.73 -30.39 5.80
CA PRO A 487 -17.93 -29.86 5.14
C PRO A 487 -18.97 -29.20 6.06
N GLN A 488 -19.07 -29.67 7.31
CA GLN A 488 -20.05 -29.19 8.29
C GLN A 488 -19.42 -28.62 9.57
N GLY A 489 -18.12 -28.27 9.57
CA GLY A 489 -17.43 -27.68 10.72
C GLY A 489 -17.43 -28.59 11.95
N GLY A 490 -17.15 -29.88 11.76
CA GLY A 490 -17.19 -30.90 12.80
C GLY A 490 -15.84 -31.53 13.13
N SER A 491 -15.25 -32.27 12.19
CA SER A 491 -14.00 -33.01 12.43
C SER A 491 -13.27 -33.20 11.10
N PRO A 492 -12.25 -32.34 10.83
CA PRO A 492 -11.49 -32.38 9.59
C PRO A 492 -10.94 -33.75 9.25
N PHE A 493 -11.00 -34.11 7.96
CA PHE A 493 -10.44 -35.35 7.45
C PHE A 493 -9.75 -35.15 6.10
N GLN A 494 -8.75 -35.99 5.80
CA GLN A 494 -8.12 -35.95 4.49
C GLN A 494 -9.00 -36.61 3.42
N ALA A 495 -9.24 -35.89 2.34
CA ALA A 495 -9.77 -36.42 1.08
C ALA A 495 -8.76 -36.16 -0.04
N TYR A 496 -8.85 -36.94 -1.12
CA TYR A 496 -8.15 -36.59 -2.35
C TYR A 496 -9.00 -35.58 -3.13
N CYS A 497 -8.42 -34.42 -3.42
CA CYS A 497 -9.02 -33.40 -4.26
C CYS A 497 -8.36 -33.41 -5.65
N ASP A 498 -9.20 -33.54 -6.68
CA ASP A 498 -8.83 -33.34 -8.08
C ASP A 498 -9.22 -31.91 -8.45
N MET A 499 -8.20 -31.06 -8.52
CA MET A 499 -8.27 -29.61 -8.71
C MET A 499 -8.09 -29.20 -10.18
N THR A 500 -7.70 -30.12 -11.06
CA THR A 500 -7.41 -29.82 -12.48
C THR A 500 -8.49 -30.31 -13.44
N THR A 501 -9.14 -31.45 -13.17
CA THR A 501 -10.05 -32.07 -14.13
C THR A 501 -11.37 -31.32 -14.25
N ASP A 502 -11.86 -31.03 -15.47
CA ASP A 502 -13.18 -30.41 -15.73
C ASP A 502 -13.47 -29.17 -14.85
N GLY A 503 -12.46 -28.33 -14.64
CA GLY A 503 -12.55 -27.15 -13.77
C GLY A 503 -12.43 -27.43 -12.27
N GLY A 504 -11.93 -28.61 -11.88
CA GLY A 504 -11.44 -28.95 -10.55
C GLY A 504 -12.48 -29.07 -9.43
N GLY A 505 -11.99 -29.11 -8.19
CA GLY A 505 -12.79 -29.10 -6.96
C GLY A 505 -13.43 -30.44 -6.58
N TRP A 506 -13.05 -31.56 -7.23
CA TRP A 506 -13.71 -32.85 -7.04
C TRP A 506 -13.16 -33.60 -5.83
N THR A 507 -14.04 -34.02 -4.92
CA THR A 507 -13.70 -34.84 -3.75
C THR A 507 -13.81 -36.33 -4.06
N LEU A 508 -12.74 -37.10 -3.84
CA LEU A 508 -12.74 -38.56 -4.02
C LEU A 508 -13.55 -39.26 -2.92
N ILE A 509 -14.63 -39.94 -3.31
CA ILE A 509 -15.44 -40.76 -2.39
C ILE A 509 -15.11 -42.26 -2.48
N SER A 510 -14.59 -42.75 -3.60
CA SER A 510 -14.11 -44.14 -3.75
C SER A 510 -13.18 -44.34 -4.95
N SER A 511 -12.16 -45.18 -4.81
CA SER A 511 -11.35 -45.69 -5.93
C SER A 511 -10.98 -47.15 -5.69
N TRP A 512 -11.10 -48.05 -6.67
CA TRP A 512 -10.61 -49.43 -6.49
C TRP A 512 -10.40 -50.24 -7.79
N ASP A 513 -9.38 -51.10 -7.78
CA ASP A 513 -9.05 -52.02 -8.89
C ASP A 513 -9.89 -53.31 -8.86
N ILE A 514 -10.11 -53.93 -10.03
CA ILE A 514 -10.94 -55.13 -10.25
C ILE A 514 -10.59 -56.32 -9.33
N ALA A 515 -9.38 -56.38 -8.77
CA ALA A 515 -9.02 -57.32 -7.70
C ALA A 515 -9.94 -57.23 -6.46
N HIS A 516 -10.43 -56.02 -6.13
CA HIS A 516 -11.32 -55.74 -4.99
C HIS A 516 -12.81 -55.80 -5.34
N ARG A 517 -13.19 -56.23 -6.55
CA ARG A 517 -14.59 -56.32 -7.01
C ARG A 517 -15.52 -57.11 -6.08
N SER A 518 -14.99 -58.09 -5.34
CA SER A 518 -15.76 -58.88 -4.37
C SER A 518 -16.01 -58.16 -3.05
N THR A 519 -15.16 -57.19 -2.70
CA THR A 519 -15.29 -56.34 -1.50
C THR A 519 -16.44 -55.36 -1.67
N TYR A 520 -16.55 -54.75 -2.85
CA TYR A 520 -17.57 -53.74 -3.18
C TYR A 520 -18.80 -54.31 -3.92
N TYR A 521 -18.89 -55.63 -4.06
CA TYR A 521 -20.04 -56.29 -4.67
C TYR A 521 -21.33 -55.99 -3.88
N LYS A 522 -22.35 -55.43 -4.54
CA LYS A 522 -23.62 -55.01 -3.91
C LYS A 522 -23.45 -54.02 -2.74
N ALA A 523 -22.51 -53.08 -2.82
CA ALA A 523 -22.27 -52.08 -1.78
C ALA A 523 -22.67 -50.64 -2.21
N PRO A 524 -23.97 -50.32 -2.36
CA PRO A 524 -24.40 -48.94 -2.63
C PRO A 524 -24.00 -47.97 -1.51
N PHE A 525 -23.76 -46.71 -1.84
CA PHE A 525 -23.33 -45.68 -0.88
C PHE A 525 -24.41 -45.32 0.15
N ALA A 526 -25.69 -45.40 -0.22
CA ALA A 526 -26.82 -45.06 0.66
C ALA A 526 -26.95 -45.96 1.89
N THR A 527 -26.89 -47.29 1.66
CA THR A 527 -27.33 -48.30 2.63
C THR A 527 -26.24 -49.25 3.12
N VAL A 528 -25.02 -49.20 2.55
CA VAL A 528 -23.90 -50.04 2.99
C VAL A 528 -22.65 -49.21 3.28
N ASP A 529 -22.35 -49.06 4.56
CA ASP A 529 -21.09 -48.48 5.04
C ASP A 529 -19.95 -49.51 4.88
N GLN A 530 -18.99 -49.21 4.01
CA GLN A 530 -17.84 -50.06 3.67
C GLN A 530 -16.59 -49.18 3.47
N PRO A 531 -16.10 -48.49 4.52
CA PRO A 531 -14.89 -47.70 4.40
C PRO A 531 -13.68 -48.59 4.14
N ALA A 532 -12.77 -48.12 3.30
CA ALA A 532 -11.48 -48.73 3.05
C ALA A 532 -10.44 -47.63 2.88
N ASN A 533 -9.33 -47.71 3.63
CA ASN A 533 -8.19 -46.80 3.50
C ASN A 533 -8.56 -45.29 3.52
N GLN A 534 -9.69 -44.92 4.13
CA GLN A 534 -10.23 -43.55 4.16
C GLN A 534 -9.29 -42.54 4.85
N ASP A 535 -8.35 -43.02 5.66
CA ASP A 535 -7.35 -42.25 6.41
C ASP A 535 -5.92 -42.45 5.85
N SER A 536 -5.79 -43.16 4.73
CA SER A 536 -4.51 -43.47 4.07
C SER A 536 -4.77 -43.78 2.60
N HIS A 537 -5.01 -42.73 1.81
CA HIS A 537 -5.53 -42.81 0.45
C HIS A 537 -4.81 -43.86 -0.43
N ASN A 538 -5.62 -44.70 -1.11
CA ASN A 538 -5.14 -45.86 -1.84
C ASN A 538 -5.98 -46.10 -3.12
N TRP A 539 -5.41 -45.82 -4.30
CA TRP A 539 -6.10 -45.96 -5.58
C TRP A 539 -6.73 -47.33 -5.85
N ASP A 540 -6.12 -48.41 -5.36
CA ASP A 540 -6.56 -49.78 -5.63
C ASP A 540 -7.69 -50.23 -4.68
N ASN A 541 -7.87 -49.58 -3.53
CA ASN A 541 -8.83 -49.96 -2.49
C ASN A 541 -9.15 -48.80 -1.52
N TYR A 542 -9.91 -47.80 -1.97
CA TYR A 542 -10.31 -46.63 -1.20
C TYR A 542 -11.83 -46.41 -1.26
N ARG A 543 -12.42 -46.12 -0.11
CA ARG A 543 -13.81 -45.67 0.04
C ARG A 543 -13.96 -44.91 1.34
N LEU A 544 -14.54 -43.71 1.28
CA LEU A 544 -14.95 -42.97 2.46
C LEU A 544 -16.09 -43.69 3.19
N SER A 545 -16.11 -43.61 4.51
CA SER A 545 -17.25 -44.05 5.32
C SER A 545 -18.50 -43.23 5.00
N LYS A 546 -19.67 -43.81 5.24
CA LYS A 546 -20.97 -43.12 5.11
C LYS A 546 -20.99 -41.82 5.91
N ALA A 547 -20.38 -41.78 7.10
CA ALA A 547 -20.27 -40.58 7.93
C ALA A 547 -19.46 -39.43 7.30
N ARG A 548 -18.57 -39.70 6.33
CA ARG A 548 -17.83 -38.68 5.55
C ARG A 548 -18.49 -38.34 4.21
N ILE A 549 -19.30 -39.25 3.67
CA ILE A 549 -20.07 -39.02 2.42
C ILE A 549 -21.39 -38.27 2.71
N ASP A 550 -22.03 -38.53 3.85
CA ASP A 550 -23.27 -37.86 4.28
C ASP A 550 -23.15 -36.31 4.24
N PRO A 551 -22.10 -35.66 4.77
CA PRO A 551 -21.94 -34.20 4.72
C PRO A 551 -21.68 -33.66 3.30
N LEU A 552 -20.78 -34.30 2.54
CA LEU A 552 -20.41 -33.83 1.20
C LEU A 552 -21.63 -33.70 0.27
N LEU A 553 -22.65 -34.53 0.46
CA LEU A 553 -23.88 -34.53 -0.34
C LEU A 553 -24.87 -33.41 0.02
N SER A 554 -24.72 -32.73 1.17
CA SER A 554 -25.50 -31.52 1.50
C SER A 554 -24.85 -30.23 1.00
N ASP A 555 -23.52 -30.21 0.89
CA ASP A 555 -22.75 -28.96 0.86
C ASP A 555 -22.27 -28.57 -0.55
N ALA A 556 -23.13 -28.81 -1.56
CA ALA A 556 -22.93 -28.45 -2.97
C ALA A 556 -21.56 -28.88 -3.57
N THR A 557 -21.05 -30.04 -3.16
CA THR A 557 -19.71 -30.49 -3.55
C THR A 557 -19.67 -31.19 -4.91
N ARG A 558 -18.59 -30.97 -5.64
CA ARG A 558 -18.19 -31.84 -6.75
C ARG A 558 -17.62 -33.14 -6.17
N LEU A 559 -18.16 -34.27 -6.59
CA LEU A 559 -17.76 -35.61 -6.11
C LEU A 559 -17.27 -36.47 -7.27
N HIS A 560 -16.24 -37.28 -7.06
CA HIS A 560 -15.85 -38.29 -8.03
C HIS A 560 -15.48 -39.66 -7.43
N ALA A 561 -15.62 -40.70 -8.23
CA ALA A 561 -15.17 -42.06 -7.95
C ALA A 561 -14.59 -42.69 -9.22
N ARG A 562 -13.69 -43.68 -9.09
CA ARG A 562 -13.00 -44.29 -10.24
C ARG A 562 -12.50 -45.71 -9.98
N CYS A 563 -11.99 -46.39 -11.00
CA CYS A 563 -11.34 -47.70 -10.82
C CYS A 563 -9.80 -47.62 -10.79
N HIS A 564 -9.19 -46.56 -11.33
CA HIS A 564 -7.74 -46.42 -11.43
C HIS A 564 -7.31 -44.93 -11.56
N ARG A 565 -6.00 -44.65 -11.70
CA ARG A 565 -5.30 -43.46 -11.15
C ARG A 565 -5.05 -42.25 -12.08
N ASN A 566 -4.81 -42.43 -13.37
CA ASN A 566 -4.34 -41.42 -14.33
C ASN A 566 -5.43 -40.88 -15.29
N TYR A 567 -6.08 -39.77 -14.93
CA TYR A 567 -7.23 -39.25 -15.69
C TYR A 567 -6.93 -38.97 -17.18
N GLY A 568 -5.67 -38.66 -17.53
CA GLY A 568 -5.26 -38.42 -18.91
C GLY A 568 -5.54 -39.57 -19.89
N ASP A 569 -5.66 -40.81 -19.41
CA ASP A 569 -6.00 -41.98 -20.23
C ASP A 569 -7.53 -42.21 -20.35
N SER A 570 -8.35 -41.50 -19.57
CA SER A 570 -9.81 -41.74 -19.45
C SER A 570 -10.68 -41.17 -20.59
N GLY A 571 -10.09 -40.56 -21.63
CA GLY A 571 -10.81 -39.81 -22.68
C GLY A 571 -11.85 -40.60 -23.53
N ASN A 572 -11.96 -41.91 -23.31
CA ASN A 572 -12.95 -42.82 -23.92
C ASN A 572 -13.92 -43.47 -22.91
N ASP A 573 -13.70 -43.30 -21.61
CA ASP A 573 -14.36 -44.00 -20.51
C ASP A 573 -14.51 -43.06 -19.30
N TYR A 574 -15.56 -42.25 -19.32
CA TYR A 574 -15.87 -41.26 -18.28
C TYR A 574 -17.37 -40.99 -18.18
N LEU A 575 -17.81 -40.46 -17.04
CA LEU A 575 -19.17 -39.98 -16.82
C LEU A 575 -19.21 -38.73 -15.95
N PHE A 576 -19.73 -37.63 -16.50
CA PHE A 576 -20.12 -36.41 -15.79
C PHE A 576 -21.64 -36.35 -15.68
N ALA A 577 -22.16 -36.15 -14.49
CA ALA A 577 -23.60 -35.96 -14.24
C ALA A 577 -23.84 -34.84 -13.21
N ASP A 578 -25.08 -34.37 -13.14
CA ASP A 578 -25.56 -33.46 -12.09
C ASP A 578 -25.76 -34.21 -10.75
N ILE A 579 -25.47 -33.56 -9.62
CA ILE A 579 -25.56 -34.10 -8.25
C ILE A 579 -26.95 -34.58 -7.85
N VAL A 580 -28.01 -34.13 -8.52
CA VAL A 580 -29.34 -34.75 -8.40
C VAL A 580 -29.28 -36.25 -8.72
N LEU A 581 -28.43 -36.71 -9.65
CA LEU A 581 -28.19 -38.15 -9.85
C LEU A 581 -27.66 -38.79 -8.55
N LEU A 582 -26.63 -38.24 -7.92
CA LEU A 582 -26.09 -38.80 -6.67
C LEU A 582 -27.11 -38.74 -5.53
N GLN A 583 -27.79 -37.61 -5.36
CA GLN A 583 -28.78 -37.40 -4.30
C GLN A 583 -29.99 -38.31 -4.44
N ASP A 584 -30.52 -38.54 -5.65
CA ASP A 584 -31.57 -39.53 -5.89
C ASP A 584 -31.08 -40.94 -5.51
N ASN A 585 -29.89 -41.31 -5.98
CA ASN A 585 -29.22 -42.57 -5.66
C ASN A 585 -28.92 -42.77 -4.17
N TYR A 586 -28.75 -41.68 -3.43
CA TYR A 586 -28.35 -41.69 -2.03
C TYR A 586 -29.54 -41.59 -1.07
N GLY A 587 -30.59 -40.86 -1.45
CA GLY A 587 -31.84 -40.71 -0.72
C GLY A 587 -32.75 -41.96 -0.75
N GLY A 588 -32.28 -43.07 -1.33
CA GLY A 588 -33.04 -44.31 -1.46
C GLY A 588 -34.10 -44.28 -2.58
N TYR A 589 -34.01 -43.34 -3.52
CA TYR A 589 -34.86 -43.37 -4.71
C TYR A 589 -34.38 -44.49 -5.64
N THR A 590 -35.31 -45.35 -6.02
CA THR A 590 -35.04 -46.51 -6.88
C THR A 590 -34.92 -46.07 -8.34
N THR A 591 -33.74 -45.60 -8.73
CA THR A 591 -33.42 -45.17 -10.10
C THR A 591 -33.26 -46.39 -11.01
N ASN A 592 -34.40 -46.91 -11.46
CA ASN A 592 -34.52 -47.98 -12.45
C ASN A 592 -35.01 -47.39 -13.77
N SER A 593 -34.07 -46.99 -14.63
CA SER A 593 -34.35 -46.57 -15.99
C SER A 593 -33.91 -47.64 -16.99
N SER A 594 -34.81 -48.58 -17.26
CA SER A 594 -34.71 -49.47 -18.43
C SER A 594 -34.94 -48.74 -19.78
N THR A 595 -35.29 -47.45 -19.73
CA THR A 595 -35.63 -46.56 -20.85
C THR A 595 -34.70 -45.35 -20.93
N SER A 596 -35.06 -44.31 -21.70
CA SER A 596 -34.27 -43.10 -21.96
C SER A 596 -33.57 -42.54 -20.72
N ASN A 597 -32.28 -42.22 -20.87
CA ASN A 597 -31.41 -41.61 -19.86
C ASN A 597 -32.13 -40.49 -19.09
N PRO A 598 -32.44 -40.67 -17.80
CA PRO A 598 -33.34 -39.77 -17.08
C PRO A 598 -32.64 -38.53 -16.51
N HIS A 599 -31.31 -38.44 -16.57
CA HIS A 599 -30.53 -37.32 -16.04
C HIS A 599 -29.69 -36.67 -17.16
N ASN A 600 -29.36 -35.40 -16.98
CA ASN A 600 -28.42 -34.72 -17.86
C ASN A 600 -26.99 -35.22 -17.55
N MET A 601 -26.35 -35.87 -18.51
CA MET A 601 -25.00 -36.40 -18.34
C MET A 601 -24.19 -36.38 -19.63
N SER A 602 -22.89 -36.12 -19.49
CA SER A 602 -21.88 -36.22 -20.54
C SER A 602 -21.01 -37.45 -20.24
N CYS A 603 -21.07 -38.47 -21.08
CA CYS A 603 -20.29 -39.68 -20.86
C CYS A 603 -19.84 -40.34 -22.16
N LYS A 604 -18.72 -41.06 -22.05
CA LYS A 604 -18.27 -42.05 -23.02
C LYS A 604 -18.00 -43.36 -22.31
N VAL A 605 -18.31 -44.47 -22.99
CA VAL A 605 -17.97 -45.81 -22.54
C VAL A 605 -17.41 -46.57 -23.73
N ARG A 606 -16.18 -47.05 -23.65
CA ARG A 606 -15.41 -47.64 -24.77
C ARG A 606 -15.40 -46.75 -26.03
N GLY A 607 -15.39 -45.43 -25.84
CA GLY A 607 -15.45 -44.41 -26.89
C GLY A 607 -16.86 -44.12 -27.46
N TYR A 608 -17.90 -44.82 -27.03
CA TYR A 608 -19.29 -44.55 -27.44
C TYR A 608 -19.94 -43.49 -26.55
N SER A 609 -20.53 -42.45 -27.14
CA SER A 609 -21.17 -41.35 -26.41
C SER A 609 -22.57 -41.70 -25.90
N CYS A 610 -22.92 -41.20 -24.72
CA CYS A 610 -24.25 -41.30 -24.14
C CYS A 610 -25.33 -40.49 -24.88
N SER A 611 -24.93 -39.55 -25.74
CA SER A 611 -25.85 -38.90 -26.69
C SER A 611 -26.37 -39.87 -27.76
N ASP A 612 -25.58 -40.90 -28.08
CA ASP A 612 -25.83 -41.81 -29.20
C ASP A 612 -26.44 -43.14 -28.73
N TYR A 613 -26.29 -43.46 -27.43
CA TYR A 613 -26.71 -44.73 -26.82
C TYR A 613 -27.41 -44.52 -25.48
N ASN A 614 -28.49 -45.26 -25.28
CA ASN A 614 -29.25 -45.21 -24.04
C ASN A 614 -28.66 -46.10 -22.94
N PHE A 615 -27.64 -45.62 -22.24
CA PHE A 615 -27.08 -46.32 -21.08
C PHE A 615 -28.10 -46.36 -19.95
N ARG A 616 -28.25 -47.53 -19.33
CA ARG A 616 -29.18 -47.71 -18.21
C ARG A 616 -28.46 -47.36 -16.92
N TRP A 617 -29.16 -46.64 -16.06
CA TRP A 617 -28.72 -46.47 -14.69
C TRP A 617 -29.49 -47.43 -13.79
N TRP A 618 -28.79 -48.04 -12.84
CA TRP A 618 -29.39 -48.91 -11.84
C TRP A 618 -28.94 -48.51 -10.44
N ASN A 619 -29.91 -48.34 -9.54
CA ASN A 619 -29.71 -48.43 -8.10
C ASN A 619 -31.07 -48.73 -7.44
N ILE A 620 -31.14 -49.81 -6.66
CA ILE A 620 -32.35 -50.20 -5.93
C ILE A 620 -31.99 -50.79 -4.57
N ASP A 621 -32.62 -50.27 -3.54
CA ASP A 621 -32.73 -50.93 -2.24
C ASP A 621 -33.79 -52.05 -2.25
N GLY A 622 -33.46 -53.19 -1.64
CA GLY A 622 -34.46 -54.13 -1.13
C GLY A 622 -34.76 -55.43 -1.90
N GLY A 623 -33.98 -55.85 -2.92
CA GLY A 623 -34.26 -57.17 -3.54
C GLY A 623 -33.34 -57.73 -4.64
N ASN A 624 -32.35 -58.52 -4.22
CA ASN A 624 -31.61 -59.55 -4.98
C ASN A 624 -30.55 -59.19 -6.07
N SER A 625 -30.72 -58.18 -6.94
CA SER A 625 -29.70 -57.91 -7.99
C SER A 625 -29.48 -56.44 -8.38
N TRP A 626 -28.83 -55.64 -7.52
CA TRP A 626 -28.62 -54.21 -7.75
C TRP A 626 -27.31 -53.72 -7.13
N HIS A 627 -26.77 -52.65 -7.70
CA HIS A 627 -25.43 -52.12 -7.50
C HIS A 627 -25.44 -50.67 -8.00
N SER A 628 -24.64 -49.76 -7.45
CA SER A 628 -24.52 -48.41 -8.03
C SER A 628 -23.60 -48.45 -9.25
N GLY A 629 -24.12 -48.08 -10.41
CA GLY A 629 -23.39 -48.02 -11.68
C GLY A 629 -24.31 -47.85 -12.90
N PHE A 630 -23.67 -47.68 -14.06
CA PHE A 630 -24.33 -47.78 -15.36
C PHE A 630 -24.12 -49.17 -15.97
N ASP A 631 -25.12 -49.64 -16.70
CA ASP A 631 -25.15 -50.94 -17.36
C ASP A 631 -25.26 -50.75 -18.88
N VAL A 632 -24.24 -51.23 -19.61
CA VAL A 632 -24.22 -51.21 -21.07
C VAL A 632 -24.62 -52.55 -21.70
N SER A 633 -25.08 -53.53 -20.90
CA SER A 633 -25.43 -54.88 -21.33
C SER A 633 -26.54 -54.89 -22.38
N GLY A 634 -26.18 -55.36 -23.57
CA GLY A 634 -27.05 -55.36 -24.75
C GLY A 634 -27.35 -53.98 -25.34
N THR A 635 -26.72 -52.92 -24.84
CA THR A 635 -26.85 -51.54 -25.37
C THR A 635 -25.71 -51.21 -26.33
N LEU A 636 -24.47 -51.57 -25.98
CA LEU A 636 -23.29 -51.32 -26.81
C LEU A 636 -22.88 -52.53 -27.68
N PRO A 637 -22.23 -52.29 -28.83
CA PRO A 637 -21.58 -53.36 -29.60
C PRO A 637 -20.62 -54.18 -28.73
N ASN A 638 -20.72 -55.51 -28.86
CA ASN A 638 -19.94 -56.50 -28.09
C ASN A 638 -20.10 -56.42 -26.56
N ALA A 639 -21.17 -55.80 -26.04
CA ALA A 639 -21.41 -55.79 -24.59
C ALA A 639 -21.65 -57.21 -24.03
N THR A 640 -21.13 -57.49 -22.83
CA THR A 640 -21.47 -58.72 -22.09
C THR A 640 -22.74 -58.52 -21.26
N SER A 641 -23.11 -59.47 -20.39
CA SER A 641 -24.36 -59.43 -19.60
C SER A 641 -24.20 -58.88 -18.17
N SER A 642 -23.00 -58.40 -17.84
CA SER A 642 -22.62 -57.76 -16.58
C SER A 642 -21.42 -56.86 -16.89
N GLU A 643 -21.67 -55.90 -17.77
CA GLU A 643 -20.70 -54.87 -18.11
C GLU A 643 -21.03 -53.60 -17.32
N ASP A 644 -20.86 -53.71 -16.01
CA ASP A 644 -21.24 -52.70 -15.02
C ASP A 644 -19.99 -52.06 -14.41
N SER A 645 -20.01 -50.73 -14.25
CA SER A 645 -18.77 -49.96 -14.07
C SER A 645 -18.18 -49.95 -12.67
N PHE A 646 -18.97 -50.35 -11.67
CA PHE A 646 -18.53 -50.42 -10.28
C PHE A 646 -18.98 -51.73 -9.63
N SER A 647 -20.20 -51.83 -9.09
CA SER A 647 -20.45 -52.81 -8.01
C SER A 647 -21.08 -54.16 -8.41
N TRP A 648 -21.08 -54.54 -9.70
CA TRP A 648 -21.64 -55.83 -10.19
C TRP A 648 -20.82 -56.48 -11.30
N HIS A 649 -20.46 -57.75 -11.11
CA HIS A 649 -19.52 -58.44 -11.98
C HIS A 649 -19.78 -59.96 -11.99
N ASP A 650 -20.97 -60.38 -12.42
CA ASP A 650 -21.46 -61.77 -12.29
C ASP A 650 -21.12 -62.71 -13.47
N CYS A 651 -20.63 -62.16 -14.59
CA CYS A 651 -20.26 -62.93 -15.78
C CYS A 651 -18.80 -62.72 -16.21
N VAL A 652 -18.44 -63.19 -17.41
CA VAL A 652 -17.13 -62.89 -18.02
C VAL A 652 -17.07 -61.40 -18.35
N LEU A 653 -16.05 -60.73 -17.81
CA LEU A 653 -15.87 -59.30 -17.99
C LEU A 653 -15.48 -58.95 -19.43
N ASN A 654 -16.02 -57.85 -19.94
CA ASN A 654 -15.53 -57.26 -21.18
C ASN A 654 -14.22 -56.52 -20.91
N THR A 655 -13.08 -57.08 -21.33
CA THR A 655 -11.75 -56.46 -21.14
C THR A 655 -11.50 -55.26 -22.06
N SER A 656 -12.47 -54.87 -22.89
CA SER A 656 -12.44 -53.58 -23.60
C SER A 656 -13.02 -52.45 -22.75
N HIS A 657 -13.72 -52.76 -21.65
CA HIS A 657 -14.21 -51.80 -20.66
C HIS A 657 -13.10 -51.57 -19.65
N LEU A 658 -12.67 -50.31 -19.49
CA LEU A 658 -11.39 -50.05 -18.86
C LEU A 658 -11.34 -50.41 -17.36
N CYS A 659 -12.43 -50.22 -16.60
CA CYS A 659 -12.55 -50.73 -15.20
C CYS A 659 -12.44 -52.26 -15.04
N HIS A 660 -12.57 -53.04 -16.12
CA HIS A 660 -12.40 -54.50 -16.07
C HIS A 660 -10.97 -54.95 -16.40
N SER A 661 -10.07 -54.00 -16.65
CA SER A 661 -8.67 -54.23 -16.98
C SER A 661 -7.79 -53.72 -15.86
N SER A 662 -6.65 -54.37 -15.62
CA SER A 662 -5.66 -53.95 -14.61
C SER A 662 -4.82 -52.72 -15.03
N ALA A 663 -5.33 -51.90 -15.96
CA ALA A 663 -4.61 -50.83 -16.64
C ALA A 663 -5.56 -49.77 -17.24
N GLY A 664 -6.77 -49.62 -16.68
CA GLY A 664 -7.81 -48.83 -17.29
C GLY A 664 -8.76 -48.16 -16.30
N GLU A 665 -9.30 -47.03 -16.73
CA GLU A 665 -10.13 -46.14 -15.93
C GLU A 665 -11.52 -45.98 -16.50
N ILE A 666 -12.51 -46.01 -15.62
CA ILE A 666 -13.71 -45.20 -15.78
C ILE A 666 -13.69 -44.23 -14.62
N VAL A 667 -13.94 -42.96 -14.92
CA VAL A 667 -14.06 -41.91 -13.91
C VAL A 667 -15.50 -41.42 -13.89
N TRP A 668 -16.15 -41.56 -12.74
CA TRP A 668 -17.49 -41.05 -12.46
C TRP A 668 -17.36 -39.75 -11.68
N MET A 669 -17.69 -38.65 -12.31
CA MET A 669 -17.72 -37.29 -11.77
C MET A 669 -19.16 -36.82 -11.68
N VAL A 670 -19.50 -36.16 -10.58
CA VAL A 670 -20.85 -35.69 -10.28
C VAL A 670 -20.80 -34.31 -9.65
N ARG A 671 -21.39 -33.32 -10.34
CA ARG A 671 -21.32 -31.89 -10.04
C ARG A 671 -22.57 -31.37 -9.36
#